data_AF-A0A7K4IFP2-F1
#
_entry.id   AF-A0A7K4IFP2-F1
#
_cell.length_a   1.000
_cell.length_b   1.000
_cell.length_c   1.000
_cell.angle_alpha   90.00
_cell.angle_beta   90.00
_cell.angle_gamma   90.00
#
_symmetry.space_group_name_H-M   'P 1'
#
loop_
_entity.id
_entity.type
_entity.pdbx_description
1 polymer ?
#
loop_
_entity_poly.entity_id
_entity_poly.type
_entity_poly.pdbx_seq_one_letter_code
_entity_poly.pdbx_strand_id
1 'polypeptide(L)'
;MRKVSIIAVAFVMLFLFPVTDIGSGSSGAARALPMILEDVGSLSEDMTGSGQSLPVVLSGEASNIYDSHMVISSGAPGTTSILLSSGWTATGLSHTVQGVTTWMNDQVLNWNLDKYHNEKWLISPYQSTDVQVPDSWTLTKTVSKGNQHPRSGYFRFYSDGAFYYSGIGWRFEARWSSGNVLAATDEIYLAQQIAAPFRAVYSARVTFWYNVRSISNMDNQVHLFVRLEGSETKLHVFESGDTTETWLQAVVDIPSSHLDTLSFPSSLLLEVGLATDLSGSQSSTQNAYVYVDEIQLQLEARPFPEQIGLKANGTAVVGGSPGVEYEYVPDVSGRDCHDDPSSGLDLDGYNSALEVGIYGSSWSDAVDYEAAFQIPLDIPKGSVILSAYFEAEPTEEMLTYVNGMRVRLSVKTASSGPITSFTTGLPHLEDRYTWIPAGVDWMPTAWYHPNGYRIRQRSPDITALVQEAVSDPTWSSGNYVAVMLDYIYSSTYASDNRIKGTYGYGQSELARLCVEYLVPYPEDAVYTFTYQKDIVIDHTKVAATLTDFPVLIDLFDADLKTDAQADGDDIAFKMGDTPLDFEIESFEQSYNSTHAHLVAWVKIPSLSSTTPTTITMMYGNPNAPPRLHDSVWADYEFVHHLADSPSGTIQDSSPGGHHGTSYGSMTAEDLVSGAIGKGLDFDGTDDMVSIGQVYT
;
A
#
# COMPACT_ATOMS: atom_id res chain seq x y z
N MET A 1 29.93 35.05 -31.14
CA MET A 1 30.62 35.22 -29.84
C MET A 1 29.52 35.12 -28.80
N ARG A 2 29.37 34.07 -27.97
CA ARG A 2 30.31 33.15 -27.29
C ARG A 2 31.12 33.81 -26.15
N LYS A 3 30.64 33.64 -24.92
CA LYS A 3 31.34 33.29 -23.66
C LYS A 3 30.24 32.96 -22.60
N VAL A 4 30.19 31.77 -21.94
CA VAL A 4 31.08 31.13 -20.93
C VAL A 4 30.73 31.58 -19.49
N SER A 5 30.64 30.74 -18.44
CA SER A 5 30.47 29.27 -18.24
C SER A 5 30.28 28.93 -16.75
N ILE A 6 29.58 27.81 -16.43
CA ILE A 6 29.42 27.13 -15.10
C ILE A 6 29.22 25.62 -15.40
N ILE A 7 29.85 24.58 -14.82
CA ILE A 7 30.99 24.38 -13.89
C ILE A 7 30.71 24.77 -12.42
N ALA A 8 30.69 23.90 -11.40
CA ALA A 8 31.03 22.46 -11.22
C ALA A 8 30.04 21.81 -10.18
N VAL A 9 29.91 20.51 -9.89
CA VAL A 9 30.71 19.24 -10.04
C VAL A 9 31.81 18.99 -8.98
N ALA A 10 31.47 18.34 -7.84
CA ALA A 10 32.40 17.59 -6.98
C ALA A 10 31.72 16.66 -5.94
N PHE A 11 32.39 15.57 -5.55
CA PHE A 11 32.08 14.64 -4.44
C PHE A 11 32.76 15.07 -3.12
N VAL A 12 32.07 14.96 -1.97
CA VAL A 12 32.62 14.82 -0.60
C VAL A 12 31.55 14.05 0.20
N MET A 13 31.69 12.78 0.61
CA MET A 13 32.68 12.10 1.48
C MET A 13 32.55 12.48 2.96
N LEU A 14 31.84 11.66 3.73
CA LEU A 14 31.56 11.86 5.15
C LEU A 14 32.70 11.35 6.04
N PHE A 15 33.32 12.21 6.86
CA PHE A 15 34.09 11.77 8.04
C PHE A 15 34.12 12.82 9.17
N LEU A 16 34.09 12.28 10.40
CA LEU A 16 33.97 12.94 11.71
C LEU A 16 35.13 13.89 12.07
N PHE A 17 34.88 14.82 13.00
CA PHE A 17 35.67 15.01 14.23
C PHE A 17 34.80 15.67 15.33
N PRO A 18 35.17 15.66 16.63
CA PRO A 18 34.20 15.32 17.67
C PRO A 18 33.78 16.48 18.59
N VAL A 19 32.64 16.28 19.25
CA VAL A 19 32.40 16.81 20.61
C VAL A 19 32.42 15.63 21.57
N THR A 20 33.55 15.42 22.23
CA THR A 20 33.67 14.44 23.33
C THR A 20 33.20 15.08 24.63
N ASP A 21 32.15 14.49 25.21
CA ASP A 21 31.93 14.26 26.65
C ASP A 21 31.99 15.47 27.61
N ILE A 22 30.93 15.62 28.41
CA ILE A 22 31.02 15.61 29.88
C ILE A 22 29.65 15.19 30.40
N GLY A 23 29.59 14.05 31.10
CA GLY A 23 28.34 13.48 31.61
C GLY A 23 27.88 14.02 32.98
N SER A 24 27.02 13.21 33.61
CA SER A 24 26.42 13.38 34.95
C SER A 24 25.34 14.47 35.09
N GLY A 25 24.12 14.03 35.40
CA GLY A 25 22.96 14.87 35.72
C GLY A 25 21.76 13.98 36.04
N SER A 26 21.38 13.88 37.31
CA SER A 26 20.39 12.90 37.78
C SER A 26 19.00 13.48 37.96
N SER A 27 17.98 12.66 37.65
CA SER A 27 16.61 12.67 38.24
C SER A 27 15.72 13.90 38.00
N GLY A 28 14.39 13.67 38.09
CA GLY A 28 13.42 14.75 38.33
C GLY A 28 12.16 14.63 37.46
N ALA A 29 11.08 14.11 38.03
CA ALA A 29 9.80 13.96 37.32
C ALA A 29 9.01 15.28 37.25
N ALA A 30 8.24 15.41 36.16
CA ALA A 30 7.01 16.21 35.99
C ALA A 30 7.03 17.74 36.21
N ARG A 31 6.51 18.48 35.20
CA ARG A 31 5.17 19.13 35.29
C ARG A 31 4.73 19.88 34.02
N ALA A 32 3.65 19.38 33.41
CA ALA A 32 2.42 20.08 33.00
C ALA A 32 2.42 21.57 32.51
N LEU A 33 1.85 21.75 31.31
CA LEU A 33 0.88 22.80 30.88
C LEU A 33 1.45 24.24 30.70
N PRO A 34 0.83 25.18 29.94
CA PRO A 34 -0.59 25.62 29.75
C PRO A 34 -1.60 24.64 29.09
N MET A 35 -2.95 24.78 29.13
CA MET A 35 -3.97 25.61 29.87
C MET A 35 -3.97 27.16 29.73
N ILE A 36 -5.10 27.89 29.62
CA ILE A 36 -6.55 27.61 29.88
C ILE A 36 -7.42 28.69 29.17
N LEU A 37 -8.73 28.56 28.88
CA LEU A 37 -9.62 27.39 28.85
C LEU A 37 -10.20 27.20 27.42
N GLU A 38 -11.36 27.70 26.93
CA GLU A 38 -12.68 28.17 27.42
C GLU A 38 -13.61 28.11 26.16
N ASP A 39 -14.67 27.29 26.01
CA ASP A 39 -15.99 27.19 26.70
C ASP A 39 -16.93 28.37 26.33
N VAL A 40 -18.20 28.26 25.89
CA VAL A 40 -19.21 27.16 25.87
C VAL A 40 -20.06 27.23 24.56
N GLY A 41 -20.61 26.12 24.06
CA GLY A 41 -21.70 26.12 23.07
C GLY A 41 -22.34 24.73 22.90
N SER A 42 -23.67 24.60 23.04
CA SER A 42 -24.33 23.29 23.26
C SER A 42 -25.51 22.97 22.35
N LEU A 43 -25.66 21.67 22.04
CA LEU A 43 -26.85 20.99 21.48
C LEU A 43 -27.20 21.35 20.01
N SER A 44 -27.80 20.48 19.19
CA SER A 44 -28.20 19.06 19.32
C SER A 44 -28.65 18.51 17.96
N GLU A 45 -28.49 17.19 17.72
CA GLU A 45 -29.29 16.36 16.78
C GLU A 45 -29.26 16.73 15.27
N ASP A 46 -29.32 15.81 14.29
CA ASP A 46 -29.08 14.37 14.29
C ASP A 46 -28.69 13.92 12.85
N MET A 47 -28.27 12.67 12.66
CA MET A 47 -27.83 12.17 11.34
C MET A 47 -28.96 12.04 10.30
N THR A 48 -28.62 12.09 9.00
CA THR A 48 -29.01 11.04 8.01
C THR A 48 -28.26 11.19 6.69
N GLY A 49 -28.15 10.10 5.92
CA GLY A 49 -27.66 10.11 4.54
C GLY A 49 -28.54 9.23 3.64
N SER A 50 -28.57 9.52 2.34
CA SER A 50 -29.33 8.75 1.35
C SER A 50 -28.71 8.84 -0.04
N GLY A 51 -28.39 7.70 -0.66
CA GLY A 51 -27.86 7.63 -2.01
C GLY A 51 -28.02 6.22 -2.61
N GLN A 52 -28.28 6.13 -3.90
CA GLN A 52 -28.46 4.85 -4.61
C GLN A 52 -27.12 4.28 -5.09
N SER A 53 -27.12 3.02 -5.55
CA SER A 53 -25.93 2.34 -6.10
C SER A 53 -25.23 3.19 -7.16
N LEU A 54 -23.95 3.51 -6.92
CA LEU A 54 -23.17 4.46 -7.71
C LEU A 54 -23.01 3.98 -9.16
N PRO A 55 -23.37 4.80 -10.17
CA PRO A 55 -22.91 4.61 -11.54
C PRO A 55 -21.42 4.97 -11.59
N VAL A 56 -20.54 3.96 -11.56
CA VAL A 56 -19.10 4.19 -11.70
C VAL A 56 -18.79 4.65 -13.12
N VAL A 57 -18.50 5.94 -13.30
CA VAL A 57 -17.97 6.49 -14.55
C VAL A 57 -16.44 6.33 -14.53
N LEU A 58 -15.94 5.27 -15.17
CA LEU A 58 -14.53 5.19 -15.53
C LEU A 58 -14.28 5.98 -16.82
N SER A 59 -13.52 7.07 -16.72
CA SER A 59 -13.00 7.78 -17.89
C SER A 59 -11.70 7.14 -18.38
N GLY A 60 -11.79 6.31 -19.42
CA GLY A 60 -10.66 5.66 -20.07
C GLY A 60 -11.15 4.59 -21.06
N GLU A 61 -10.55 4.50 -22.24
CA GLU A 61 -11.08 3.71 -23.35
C GLU A 61 -9.90 2.97 -24.05
N ALA A 62 -9.91 1.64 -24.21
CA ALA A 62 -8.78 0.87 -24.80
C ALA A 62 -8.91 0.47 -26.31
N SER A 63 -9.16 -0.82 -26.60
CA SER A 63 -9.29 -1.48 -27.92
C SER A 63 -8.05 -1.62 -28.84
N ASN A 64 -7.92 -2.84 -29.38
CA ASN A 64 -7.25 -3.15 -30.65
C ASN A 64 -8.12 -4.20 -31.35
N ILE A 65 -8.22 -4.16 -32.68
CA ILE A 65 -9.04 -5.10 -33.48
C ILE A 65 -8.32 -6.41 -33.85
N TYR A 66 -7.11 -6.66 -33.30
CA TYR A 66 -6.29 -7.82 -33.67
C TYR A 66 -5.74 -8.69 -32.53
N ASP A 67 -5.70 -8.23 -31.28
CA ASP A 67 -5.37 -9.10 -30.14
C ASP A 67 -5.99 -8.57 -28.84
N SER A 68 -6.38 -9.48 -27.94
CA SER A 68 -7.35 -9.21 -26.85
C SER A 68 -6.72 -8.74 -25.54
N HIS A 69 -5.49 -8.21 -25.57
CA HIS A 69 -4.73 -7.86 -24.37
C HIS A 69 -4.14 -6.44 -24.43
N MET A 70 -4.11 -5.78 -23.28
CA MET A 70 -3.45 -4.50 -23.06
C MET A 70 -2.32 -4.72 -22.05
N VAL A 71 -1.10 -4.26 -22.37
CA VAL A 71 0.09 -4.43 -21.53
C VAL A 71 0.68 -3.06 -21.24
N ILE A 72 0.67 -2.66 -19.96
CA ILE A 72 1.36 -1.45 -19.47
C ILE A 72 2.70 -1.89 -18.90
N SER A 73 3.78 -1.17 -19.21
CA SER A 73 5.13 -1.50 -18.71
C SER A 73 6.00 -0.26 -18.55
N SER A 74 7.11 -0.37 -17.82
CA SER A 74 8.09 0.71 -17.65
C SER A 74 8.72 1.20 -18.97
N GLY A 75 8.75 0.35 -20.01
CA GLY A 75 9.18 0.72 -21.36
C GLY A 75 8.07 1.33 -22.25
N ALA A 76 6.81 1.26 -21.81
CA ALA A 76 5.64 1.80 -22.52
C ALA A 76 4.60 2.36 -21.51
N PRO A 77 4.92 3.44 -20.77
CA PRO A 77 3.93 4.17 -19.99
C PRO A 77 2.97 4.89 -20.94
N GLY A 78 1.66 4.82 -20.68
CA GLY A 78 0.67 5.46 -21.55
C GLY A 78 -0.75 5.47 -20.98
N THR A 79 -1.50 6.47 -21.43
CA THR A 79 -2.96 6.58 -21.32
C THR A 79 -3.59 6.24 -22.67
N THR A 80 -4.83 5.75 -22.69
CA THR A 80 -5.46 5.23 -23.92
C THR A 80 -6.89 5.74 -24.11
N SER A 81 -7.30 5.90 -25.37
CA SER A 81 -8.67 6.27 -25.76
C SER A 81 -9.08 5.59 -27.09
N ILE A 82 -10.07 4.68 -27.03
CA ILE A 82 -11.04 4.42 -28.13
C ILE A 82 -11.71 5.77 -28.49
N LEU A 83 -12.39 5.82 -29.63
CA LEU A 83 -13.54 6.71 -29.78
C LEU A 83 -14.73 5.89 -30.29
N LEU A 84 -15.80 5.80 -29.50
CA LEU A 84 -17.07 5.24 -29.96
C LEU A 84 -17.86 6.27 -30.78
N SER A 85 -18.14 5.94 -32.04
CA SER A 85 -18.67 6.88 -33.05
C SER A 85 -20.16 7.26 -32.91
N SER A 86 -20.84 6.74 -31.88
CA SER A 86 -22.19 7.11 -31.48
C SER A 86 -22.33 6.93 -29.97
N GLY A 87 -22.69 8.00 -29.25
CA GLY A 87 -22.75 8.00 -27.79
C GLY A 87 -23.73 6.99 -27.20
N TRP A 88 -23.49 6.61 -25.94
CA TRP A 88 -24.24 5.58 -25.23
C TRP A 88 -24.47 5.97 -23.76
N THR A 89 -25.48 5.37 -23.15
CA THR A 89 -25.71 5.42 -21.69
C THR A 89 -25.56 4.02 -21.12
N ALA A 90 -24.85 3.90 -20.00
CA ALA A 90 -24.58 2.63 -19.35
C ALA A 90 -24.86 2.72 -17.84
N THR A 91 -25.32 1.62 -17.26
CA THR A 91 -25.52 1.45 -15.82
C THR A 91 -24.98 0.09 -15.40
N GLY A 92 -24.36 0.00 -14.22
CA GLY A 92 -23.73 -1.25 -13.75
C GLY A 92 -22.41 -1.60 -14.44
N LEU A 93 -21.60 -0.59 -14.81
CA LEU A 93 -20.22 -0.80 -15.28
C LEU A 93 -19.32 -1.30 -14.13
N SER A 94 -19.22 -2.62 -13.98
CA SER A 94 -18.19 -3.27 -13.17
C SER A 94 -16.94 -3.55 -14.02
N HIS A 95 -15.77 -3.40 -13.41
CA HIS A 95 -14.50 -3.79 -14.00
C HIS A 95 -13.80 -4.75 -13.03
N THR A 96 -13.55 -5.99 -13.47
CA THR A 96 -12.84 -6.98 -12.67
C THR A 96 -11.39 -6.99 -13.10
N VAL A 97 -10.50 -6.44 -12.27
CA VAL A 97 -9.05 -6.65 -12.42
C VAL A 97 -8.75 -8.10 -12.04
N GLN A 98 -8.80 -9.00 -13.03
CA GLN A 98 -8.65 -10.45 -12.81
C GLN A 98 -7.29 -10.85 -12.23
N GLY A 99 -6.27 -10.01 -12.43
CA GLY A 99 -4.97 -10.12 -11.78
C GLY A 99 -4.15 -8.85 -11.98
N VAL A 100 -3.20 -8.62 -11.08
CA VAL A 100 -2.08 -7.68 -11.28
C VAL A 100 -0.82 -8.52 -11.17
N THR A 101 -0.06 -8.62 -12.25
CA THR A 101 1.25 -9.27 -12.28
C THR A 101 2.33 -8.22 -12.51
N THR A 102 3.53 -8.48 -12.01
CA THR A 102 4.74 -7.69 -12.32
C THR A 102 5.88 -8.64 -12.71
N TRP A 103 6.73 -8.18 -13.63
CA TRP A 103 7.89 -8.91 -14.12
C TRP A 103 9.14 -8.43 -13.37
N MET A 104 9.60 -9.27 -12.44
CA MET A 104 10.78 -9.01 -11.63
C MET A 104 11.99 -9.66 -12.30
N ASN A 105 12.80 -8.83 -12.94
CA ASN A 105 14.12 -9.21 -13.49
C ASN A 105 15.23 -8.87 -12.48
N ASP A 106 16.47 -9.30 -12.76
CA ASP A 106 17.66 -8.93 -11.98
C ASP A 106 17.58 -9.23 -10.46
N GLN A 107 16.77 -10.21 -10.06
CA GLN A 107 16.55 -10.57 -8.65
C GLN A 107 17.77 -11.25 -8.00
N VAL A 108 18.74 -11.69 -8.81
CA VAL A 108 19.95 -12.38 -8.37
C VAL A 108 21.06 -11.37 -8.11
N LEU A 109 21.56 -11.31 -6.88
CA LEU A 109 22.70 -10.49 -6.51
C LEU A 109 23.98 -11.10 -7.10
N ASN A 110 24.85 -10.25 -7.66
CA ASN A 110 26.07 -10.68 -8.35
C ASN A 110 25.79 -11.74 -9.45
N TRP A 111 24.72 -11.54 -10.24
CA TRP A 111 24.28 -12.48 -11.28
C TRP A 111 25.37 -12.80 -12.31
N ASN A 112 26.20 -11.81 -12.69
CA ASN A 112 27.34 -11.95 -13.60
C ASN A 112 28.62 -12.46 -12.90
N LEU A 113 28.52 -12.88 -11.64
CA LEU A 113 29.56 -13.53 -10.84
C LEU A 113 30.96 -12.85 -10.92
N ASP A 114 31.00 -11.52 -11.05
CA ASP A 114 32.24 -10.76 -11.33
C ASP A 114 33.05 -10.41 -10.07
N LYS A 115 32.44 -10.54 -8.89
CA LYS A 115 33.03 -10.28 -7.57
C LYS A 115 33.07 -11.55 -6.73
N TYR A 116 34.11 -11.67 -5.89
CA TYR A 116 34.34 -12.81 -5.01
C TYR A 116 35.19 -12.44 -3.80
N HIS A 117 35.07 -13.26 -2.76
CA HIS A 117 35.95 -13.27 -1.61
C HIS A 117 36.62 -14.65 -1.43
N ASN A 118 37.55 -14.74 -0.48
CA ASN A 118 38.25 -15.98 -0.14
C ASN A 118 37.73 -16.53 1.19
N GLU A 119 37.17 -17.72 1.16
CA GLU A 119 36.76 -18.50 2.33
C GLU A 119 37.82 -19.55 2.73
N LYS A 120 37.80 -19.98 3.99
CA LYS A 120 38.64 -21.06 4.53
C LYS A 120 37.79 -22.24 4.97
N TRP A 121 37.86 -23.37 4.26
CA TRP A 121 37.11 -24.57 4.64
C TRP A 121 37.77 -25.32 5.80
N LEU A 122 37.31 -25.06 7.03
CA LEU A 122 37.95 -25.59 8.24
C LEU A 122 37.77 -27.10 8.47
N ILE A 123 36.93 -27.78 7.69
CA ILE A 123 36.51 -29.18 7.90
C ILE A 123 37.31 -30.18 7.02
N SER A 124 38.57 -29.89 6.70
CA SER A 124 39.40 -30.75 5.83
C SER A 124 40.90 -30.59 6.09
N PRO A 125 41.74 -31.61 5.80
CA PRO A 125 43.21 -31.46 5.78
C PRO A 125 43.75 -30.36 4.84
N TYR A 126 42.92 -29.76 3.99
CA TYR A 126 43.29 -28.61 3.15
C TYR A 126 42.94 -27.23 3.73
N GLN A 127 42.59 -27.15 5.03
CA GLN A 127 42.29 -25.95 5.85
C GLN A 127 42.99 -24.62 5.48
N SER A 128 44.26 -24.66 5.05
CA SER A 128 45.03 -23.47 4.69
C SER A 128 44.69 -22.89 3.31
N THR A 129 44.02 -23.66 2.45
CA THR A 129 43.74 -23.31 1.04
C THR A 129 42.55 -22.36 0.95
N ASP A 130 42.70 -21.26 0.21
CA ASP A 130 41.59 -20.35 -0.08
C ASP A 130 40.62 -20.97 -1.10
N VAL A 131 39.34 -20.93 -0.75
CA VAL A 131 38.22 -21.23 -1.64
C VAL A 131 37.65 -19.89 -2.11
N GLN A 132 37.63 -19.67 -3.41
CA GLN A 132 37.05 -18.47 -4.00
C GLN A 132 35.55 -18.71 -4.16
N VAL A 133 34.74 -17.80 -3.62
CA VAL A 133 33.27 -17.89 -3.61
C VAL A 133 32.70 -16.57 -4.12
N PRO A 134 31.76 -16.57 -5.09
CA PRO A 134 31.16 -15.34 -5.60
C PRO A 134 30.47 -14.56 -4.47
N ASP A 135 30.62 -13.24 -4.46
CA ASP A 135 29.97 -12.39 -3.45
C ASP A 135 28.44 -12.53 -3.53
N SER A 136 27.76 -12.51 -2.39
CA SER A 136 26.33 -12.82 -2.23
C SER A 136 25.89 -14.24 -2.58
N TRP A 137 26.81 -15.18 -2.82
CA TRP A 137 26.50 -16.61 -2.96
C TRP A 137 27.14 -17.44 -1.84
N THR A 138 26.48 -18.54 -1.47
CA THR A 138 27.03 -19.59 -0.60
C THR A 138 27.48 -20.76 -1.47
N LEU A 139 28.69 -21.29 -1.24
CA LEU A 139 29.16 -22.51 -1.92
C LEU A 139 28.92 -23.74 -1.03
N THR A 140 27.99 -24.61 -1.43
CA THR A 140 27.67 -25.85 -0.72
C THR A 140 28.25 -27.07 -1.43
N LYS A 141 28.66 -28.07 -0.66
CA LYS A 141 29.15 -29.35 -1.16
C LYS A 141 28.73 -30.50 -0.25
N THR A 142 27.92 -31.40 -0.78
CA THR A 142 27.46 -32.61 -0.09
C THR A 142 28.18 -33.80 -0.71
N VAL A 143 28.97 -34.55 0.06
CA VAL A 143 29.61 -35.78 -0.42
C VAL A 143 29.64 -36.87 0.65
N SER A 144 29.16 -38.05 0.29
CA SER A 144 29.07 -39.26 1.10
C SER A 144 30.44 -39.91 1.38
N LYS A 145 31.39 -39.74 0.44
CA LYS A 145 32.77 -40.24 0.47
C LYS A 145 33.73 -39.25 -0.22
N GLY A 146 35.02 -39.40 0.03
CA GLY A 146 36.04 -38.49 -0.48
C GLY A 146 36.33 -37.31 0.47
N ASN A 147 36.91 -36.23 -0.07
CA ASN A 147 37.27 -35.04 0.70
C ASN A 147 36.19 -33.96 0.56
N GLN A 148 35.75 -33.38 1.69
CA GLN A 148 34.68 -32.36 1.73
C GLN A 148 35.12 -30.95 1.30
N HIS A 149 36.43 -30.66 1.17
CA HIS A 149 36.91 -29.35 0.73
C HIS A 149 36.47 -29.05 -0.72
N PRO A 150 35.93 -27.85 -1.04
CA PRO A 150 35.48 -27.54 -2.41
C PRO A 150 36.57 -27.61 -3.48
N ARG A 151 37.86 -27.47 -3.15
CA ARG A 151 38.97 -27.63 -4.12
C ARG A 151 39.59 -29.04 -4.19
N SER A 152 38.94 -30.08 -3.67
CA SER A 152 39.52 -31.45 -3.60
C SER A 152 38.45 -32.55 -3.50
N GLY A 153 38.83 -33.82 -3.65
CA GLY A 153 37.87 -34.95 -3.65
C GLY A 153 37.24 -35.18 -5.02
N TYR A 154 36.01 -35.69 -5.06
CA TYR A 154 35.31 -36.04 -6.31
C TYR A 154 34.70 -34.82 -6.98
N PHE A 155 33.77 -34.14 -6.29
CA PHE A 155 33.16 -32.88 -6.73
C PHE A 155 33.98 -31.68 -6.28
N ARG A 156 34.17 -30.68 -7.15
CA ARG A 156 35.04 -29.52 -6.91
C ARG A 156 34.57 -28.24 -7.60
N PHE A 157 35.02 -27.11 -7.07
CA PHE A 157 34.73 -25.76 -7.57
C PHE A 157 36.02 -24.93 -7.68
N TYR A 158 36.10 -24.10 -8.73
CA TYR A 158 37.23 -23.22 -9.03
C TYR A 158 36.76 -21.96 -9.73
N SER A 159 37.35 -20.80 -9.42
CA SER A 159 37.48 -19.71 -10.40
C SER A 159 38.77 -19.91 -11.21
N ASP A 160 38.71 -19.88 -12.54
CA ASP A 160 39.90 -20.09 -13.39
C ASP A 160 40.65 -18.78 -13.72
N GLY A 161 40.17 -17.63 -13.20
CA GLY A 161 40.86 -16.33 -13.21
C GLY A 161 40.94 -15.61 -14.57
N ALA A 162 40.60 -16.30 -15.67
CA ALA A 162 40.39 -15.69 -16.97
C ALA A 162 38.93 -15.22 -17.13
N PHE A 163 38.76 -14.09 -17.81
CA PHE A 163 37.45 -13.62 -18.27
C PHE A 163 36.89 -14.60 -19.31
N TYR A 164 35.68 -15.09 -19.08
CA TYR A 164 34.95 -15.90 -20.05
C TYR A 164 33.49 -15.48 -20.04
N TYR A 165 32.89 -15.37 -21.24
CA TYR A 165 31.63 -14.67 -21.47
C TYR A 165 31.66 -13.21 -20.98
N SER A 166 31.27 -12.91 -19.74
CA SER A 166 31.41 -11.56 -19.15
C SER A 166 32.08 -11.56 -17.78
N GLY A 167 31.90 -12.62 -16.98
CA GLY A 167 32.39 -12.72 -15.61
C GLY A 167 33.76 -13.39 -15.45
N ILE A 168 34.04 -13.77 -14.20
CA ILE A 168 35.17 -14.64 -13.84
C ILE A 168 34.72 -16.07 -14.14
N GLY A 169 35.50 -16.85 -14.91
CA GLY A 169 35.09 -18.22 -15.25
C GLY A 169 35.00 -19.16 -14.05
N TRP A 170 33.78 -19.40 -13.55
CA TRP A 170 33.49 -20.36 -12.47
C TRP A 170 33.28 -21.76 -13.02
N ARG A 171 33.96 -22.75 -12.44
CA ARG A 171 34.01 -24.14 -12.91
C ARG A 171 33.57 -25.12 -11.85
N PHE A 172 32.53 -25.89 -12.16
CA PHE A 172 32.23 -27.14 -11.47
C PHE A 172 33.00 -28.29 -12.13
N GLU A 173 33.63 -29.15 -11.33
CA GLU A 173 34.41 -30.32 -11.78
C GLU A 173 34.00 -31.57 -10.99
N ALA A 174 33.67 -32.66 -11.68
CA ALA A 174 33.40 -33.96 -11.11
C ALA A 174 34.42 -34.98 -11.64
N ARG A 175 35.23 -35.53 -10.72
CA ARG A 175 36.40 -36.34 -11.08
C ARG A 175 36.68 -37.47 -10.10
N TRP A 176 36.56 -38.71 -10.56
CA TRP A 176 36.83 -39.93 -9.81
C TRP A 176 37.52 -40.99 -10.66
N SER A 177 38.05 -42.03 -10.03
CA SER A 177 38.65 -43.19 -10.68
C SER A 177 37.81 -44.45 -10.47
N SER A 178 37.98 -45.44 -11.34
CA SER A 178 37.45 -46.80 -11.12
C SER A 178 37.77 -47.31 -9.71
N GLY A 179 36.76 -47.87 -9.02
CA GLY A 179 36.85 -48.30 -7.63
C GLY A 179 36.58 -47.20 -6.58
N ASN A 180 36.31 -45.95 -6.97
CA ASN A 180 35.77 -44.95 -6.05
C ASN A 180 34.27 -45.16 -5.82
N VAL A 181 33.81 -44.84 -4.61
CA VAL A 181 32.41 -45.01 -4.21
C VAL A 181 31.72 -43.65 -4.19
N LEU A 182 30.56 -43.57 -4.84
CA LEU A 182 29.67 -42.40 -4.87
C LEU A 182 28.32 -42.71 -4.23
N ALA A 183 27.54 -41.67 -3.96
CA ALA A 183 26.10 -41.72 -3.73
C ALA A 183 25.36 -40.76 -4.67
N ALA A 184 24.09 -41.03 -4.93
CA ALA A 184 23.19 -40.16 -5.71
C ALA A 184 22.79 -38.85 -4.99
N THR A 185 23.55 -38.48 -3.95
CA THR A 185 23.46 -37.23 -3.18
C THR A 185 24.85 -36.57 -3.11
N ASP A 186 25.78 -36.96 -3.99
CA ASP A 186 27.10 -36.36 -4.10
C ASP A 186 27.03 -35.21 -5.11
N GLU A 187 27.21 -33.98 -4.62
CA GLU A 187 26.94 -32.75 -5.36
C GLU A 187 27.77 -31.55 -4.88
N ILE A 188 27.85 -30.52 -5.71
CA ILE A 188 28.45 -29.22 -5.38
C ILE A 188 27.74 -28.10 -6.14
N TYR A 189 27.41 -27.01 -5.45
CA TYR A 189 26.54 -25.97 -5.99
C TYR A 189 26.74 -24.60 -5.34
N LEU A 190 26.37 -23.55 -6.07
CA LEU A 190 26.18 -22.21 -5.54
C LEU A 190 24.71 -22.04 -5.13
N ALA A 191 24.47 -21.38 -4.00
CA ALA A 191 23.13 -21.09 -3.48
C ALA A 191 22.97 -19.62 -3.07
N GLN A 192 21.78 -19.06 -3.28
CA GLN A 192 21.42 -17.71 -2.86
C GLN A 192 19.96 -17.68 -2.39
N GLN A 193 19.71 -17.05 -1.24
CA GLN A 193 18.37 -16.59 -0.90
C GLN A 193 18.09 -15.30 -1.65
N ILE A 194 17.06 -15.34 -2.49
CA ILE A 194 16.56 -14.21 -3.28
C ILE A 194 15.35 -13.64 -2.55
N ALA A 195 15.31 -12.32 -2.34
CA ALA A 195 14.15 -11.69 -1.71
C ALA A 195 12.90 -11.88 -2.57
N ALA A 196 11.82 -12.41 -1.99
CA ALA A 196 10.58 -12.71 -2.71
C ALA A 196 9.35 -12.18 -1.95
N PRO A 197 9.26 -10.86 -1.68
CA PRO A 197 8.17 -10.28 -0.90
C PRO A 197 6.89 -10.15 -1.74
N PHE A 198 6.34 -11.26 -2.22
CA PHE A 198 5.21 -11.29 -3.16
C PHE A 198 4.04 -12.10 -2.58
N ARG A 199 2.80 -11.82 -3.02
CA ARG A 199 1.62 -12.59 -2.61
C ARG A 199 1.49 -13.93 -3.36
N ALA A 200 2.10 -14.04 -4.53
CA ALA A 200 2.20 -15.26 -5.33
C ALA A 200 3.30 -15.12 -6.39
N VAL A 201 3.80 -16.26 -6.89
CA VAL A 201 4.65 -16.35 -8.10
C VAL A 201 3.92 -17.24 -9.11
N TYR A 202 3.66 -16.73 -10.30
CA TYR A 202 2.91 -17.40 -11.37
C TYR A 202 3.83 -18.11 -12.37
N SER A 203 4.99 -17.54 -12.64
CA SER A 203 6.05 -18.21 -13.39
C SER A 203 7.42 -17.82 -12.84
N ALA A 204 8.37 -18.76 -12.90
CA ALA A 204 9.76 -18.54 -12.51
C ALA A 204 10.67 -19.18 -13.56
N ARG A 205 11.58 -18.37 -14.11
CA ARG A 205 12.51 -18.76 -15.16
C ARG A 205 13.94 -18.44 -14.73
N VAL A 206 14.77 -19.47 -14.62
CA VAL A 206 16.21 -19.32 -14.42
C VAL A 206 16.90 -19.39 -15.77
N THR A 207 17.77 -18.43 -16.07
CA THR A 207 18.65 -18.47 -17.24
C THR A 207 20.09 -18.28 -16.83
N PHE A 208 21.00 -19.07 -17.40
CA PHE A 208 22.43 -18.93 -17.16
C PHE A 208 23.23 -19.42 -18.36
N TRP A 209 24.45 -18.93 -18.52
CA TRP A 209 25.36 -19.41 -19.55
C TRP A 209 26.21 -20.58 -19.01
N TYR A 210 26.46 -21.58 -19.84
CA TYR A 210 27.35 -22.70 -19.51
C TYR A 210 28.29 -23.07 -20.67
N ASN A 211 29.45 -23.63 -20.36
CA ASN A 211 30.44 -24.08 -21.35
C ASN A 211 31.12 -25.36 -20.88
N VAL A 212 30.80 -26.48 -21.54
CA VAL A 212 31.35 -27.79 -21.21
C VAL A 212 32.69 -27.94 -21.88
N ARG A 213 33.76 -28.04 -21.08
CA ARG A 213 35.14 -28.21 -21.58
C ARG A 213 35.75 -29.56 -21.21
N SER A 214 34.90 -30.55 -20.93
CA SER A 214 35.33 -31.94 -20.69
C SER A 214 36.03 -32.51 -21.92
N ILE A 215 37.35 -32.64 -21.86
CA ILE A 215 38.19 -33.22 -22.93
C ILE A 215 38.38 -34.75 -22.78
N SER A 216 37.64 -35.40 -21.88
CA SER A 216 37.94 -36.77 -21.42
C SER A 216 36.94 -37.82 -21.88
N ASN A 217 35.67 -37.68 -21.49
CA ASN A 217 34.54 -38.57 -21.81
C ASN A 217 33.22 -37.79 -21.59
N MET A 218 32.17 -38.18 -22.32
CA MET A 218 30.83 -37.57 -22.32
C MET A 218 29.79 -38.69 -22.17
N ASP A 219 29.76 -39.28 -20.97
CA ASP A 219 29.07 -40.56 -20.70
C ASP A 219 27.72 -40.37 -19.95
N ASN A 220 27.18 -39.15 -19.89
CA ASN A 220 26.01 -38.73 -19.09
C ASN A 220 26.03 -39.23 -17.62
N GLN A 221 27.23 -39.29 -17.03
CA GLN A 221 27.45 -39.75 -15.64
C GLN A 221 27.28 -38.66 -14.58
N VAL A 222 27.20 -37.39 -15.01
CA VAL A 222 26.95 -36.21 -14.18
C VAL A 222 26.04 -35.26 -14.95
N HIS A 223 25.27 -34.47 -14.23
CA HIS A 223 24.37 -33.46 -14.79
C HIS A 223 24.59 -32.13 -14.07
N LEU A 224 24.41 -31.03 -14.81
CA LEU A 224 24.11 -29.75 -14.15
C LEU A 224 22.71 -29.82 -13.56
N PHE A 225 22.42 -29.00 -12.55
CA PHE A 225 21.07 -28.82 -12.05
C PHE A 225 20.79 -27.37 -11.71
N VAL A 226 19.50 -27.03 -11.71
CA VAL A 226 18.92 -25.84 -11.07
C VAL A 226 17.88 -26.34 -10.09
N ARG A 227 17.83 -25.76 -8.89
CA ARG A 227 16.71 -25.90 -7.95
C ARG A 227 16.18 -24.52 -7.58
N LEU A 228 14.86 -24.39 -7.53
CA LEU A 228 14.18 -23.29 -6.84
C LEU A 228 13.23 -23.92 -5.82
N GLU A 229 13.36 -23.59 -4.53
CA GLU A 229 12.57 -24.20 -3.42
C GLU A 229 12.51 -25.74 -3.47
N GLY A 230 13.62 -26.38 -3.86
CA GLY A 230 13.74 -27.83 -3.95
C GLY A 230 13.18 -28.47 -5.24
N SER A 231 12.54 -27.71 -6.14
CA SER A 231 12.18 -28.22 -7.47
C SER A 231 13.41 -28.30 -8.38
N GLU A 232 13.97 -29.50 -8.49
CA GLU A 232 15.15 -29.78 -9.30
C GLU A 232 14.81 -29.98 -10.79
N THR A 233 15.46 -29.20 -11.65
CA THR A 233 15.58 -29.51 -13.09
C THR A 233 17.01 -29.94 -13.40
N LYS A 234 17.15 -31.16 -13.93
CA LYS A 234 18.44 -31.72 -14.38
C LYS A 234 18.73 -31.35 -15.83
N LEU A 235 19.98 -30.99 -16.07
CA LEU A 235 20.53 -30.59 -17.35
C LEU A 235 21.65 -31.55 -17.74
N HIS A 236 21.30 -32.52 -18.59
CA HIS A 236 22.20 -33.51 -19.15
C HIS A 236 23.09 -32.85 -20.22
N VAL A 237 24.14 -32.16 -19.79
CA VAL A 237 25.10 -31.43 -20.65
C VAL A 237 26.39 -32.23 -20.90
N PHE A 238 26.38 -33.53 -20.60
CA PHE A 238 27.54 -34.42 -20.69
C PHE A 238 27.24 -35.67 -21.52
N GLU A 239 26.30 -35.59 -22.47
CA GLU A 239 25.92 -36.69 -23.35
C GLU A 239 26.86 -36.84 -24.56
N SER A 240 26.94 -38.05 -25.10
CA SER A 240 27.81 -38.39 -26.23
C SER A 240 27.30 -37.79 -27.55
N GLY A 241 27.61 -36.52 -27.77
CA GLY A 241 27.20 -35.73 -28.93
C GLY A 241 26.96 -34.25 -28.63
N ASP A 242 26.93 -33.88 -27.35
CA ASP A 242 26.74 -32.50 -26.91
C ASP A 242 27.87 -31.57 -27.40
N THR A 243 27.52 -30.29 -27.53
CA THR A 243 28.45 -29.24 -27.95
C THR A 243 29.38 -28.85 -26.81
N THR A 244 30.68 -28.93 -27.06
CA THR A 244 31.75 -28.57 -26.11
C THR A 244 32.50 -27.32 -26.53
N GLU A 245 33.29 -26.77 -25.61
CA GLU A 245 34.14 -25.55 -25.72
C GLU A 245 33.41 -24.24 -26.04
N THR A 246 32.14 -24.31 -26.40
CA THR A 246 31.25 -23.19 -26.76
C THR A 246 30.41 -22.77 -25.55
N TRP A 247 30.11 -21.47 -25.43
CA TRP A 247 29.13 -20.98 -24.46
C TRP A 247 27.71 -21.12 -25.01
N LEU A 248 26.83 -21.77 -24.24
CA LEU A 248 25.41 -21.97 -24.53
C LEU A 248 24.58 -21.41 -23.38
N GLN A 249 23.38 -20.91 -23.67
CA GLN A 249 22.44 -20.48 -22.63
C GLN A 249 21.52 -21.64 -22.24
N ALA A 250 21.44 -21.94 -20.94
CA ALA A 250 20.39 -22.76 -20.37
C ALA A 250 19.18 -21.88 -20.02
N VAL A 251 17.99 -22.41 -20.26
CA VAL A 251 16.71 -21.82 -19.82
C VAL A 251 15.95 -22.90 -19.08
N VAL A 252 15.61 -22.64 -17.82
CA VAL A 252 14.89 -23.55 -16.92
C VAL A 252 13.62 -22.85 -16.46
N ASP A 253 12.48 -23.34 -16.95
CA ASP A 253 11.16 -22.95 -16.45
C ASP A 253 10.77 -23.86 -15.29
N ILE A 254 10.54 -23.28 -14.11
CA ILE A 254 10.09 -24.03 -12.94
C ILE A 254 8.61 -24.42 -13.15
N PRO A 255 8.22 -25.69 -12.95
CA PRO A 255 6.83 -26.13 -13.16
C PRO A 255 5.85 -25.34 -12.30
N SER A 256 4.76 -24.83 -12.89
CA SER A 256 3.72 -24.10 -12.14
C SER A 256 3.16 -24.97 -11.00
N SER A 257 2.98 -26.27 -11.23
CA SER A 257 2.54 -27.24 -10.22
C SER A 257 3.48 -27.41 -9.02
N HIS A 258 4.66 -26.78 -9.03
CA HIS A 258 5.50 -26.61 -7.84
C HIS A 258 5.35 -25.19 -7.25
N LEU A 259 5.32 -24.14 -8.09
CA LEU A 259 5.06 -22.77 -7.66
C LEU A 259 3.72 -22.65 -6.90
N ASP A 260 2.69 -23.37 -7.37
CA ASP A 260 1.37 -23.54 -6.75
C ASP A 260 1.42 -24.22 -5.36
N THR A 261 2.54 -24.86 -5.00
CA THR A 261 2.75 -25.52 -3.69
C THR A 261 3.59 -24.70 -2.71
N LEU A 262 4.08 -23.52 -3.11
CA LEU A 262 4.93 -22.69 -2.27
C LEU A 262 4.08 -21.88 -1.26
N SER A 263 4.24 -22.19 0.02
CA SER A 263 3.82 -21.29 1.11
C SER A 263 4.78 -20.10 1.18
N PHE A 264 4.52 -19.06 0.39
CA PHE A 264 5.44 -17.96 0.09
C PHE A 264 6.21 -17.41 1.32
N PRO A 265 7.51 -17.74 1.44
CA PRO A 265 8.38 -17.13 2.45
C PRO A 265 8.79 -15.72 1.99
N SER A 266 9.44 -14.95 2.86
CA SER A 266 10.05 -13.67 2.49
C SER A 266 11.20 -13.77 1.47
N SER A 267 11.61 -14.98 1.12
CA SER A 267 12.71 -15.30 0.20
C SER A 267 12.51 -16.65 -0.50
N LEU A 268 13.05 -16.80 -1.70
CA LEU A 268 13.19 -18.08 -2.41
C LEU A 268 14.67 -18.51 -2.45
N LEU A 269 14.95 -19.78 -2.20
CA LEU A 269 16.27 -20.40 -2.35
C LEU A 269 16.48 -20.86 -3.79
N LEU A 270 17.43 -20.23 -4.49
CA LEU A 270 17.96 -20.67 -5.78
C LEU A 270 19.27 -21.42 -5.57
N GLU A 271 19.40 -22.62 -6.13
CA GLU A 271 20.63 -23.42 -6.17
C GLU A 271 21.01 -23.77 -7.62
N VAL A 272 22.28 -23.64 -8.00
CA VAL A 272 22.80 -24.02 -9.33
C VAL A 272 24.12 -24.77 -9.15
N GLY A 273 24.24 -25.98 -9.72
CA GLY A 273 25.40 -26.82 -9.47
C GLY A 273 25.52 -28.08 -10.33
N LEU A 274 26.39 -28.98 -9.87
CA LEU A 274 26.78 -30.23 -10.54
C LEU A 274 26.61 -31.42 -9.59
N ALA A 275 25.87 -32.45 -10.03
CA ALA A 275 25.56 -33.64 -9.25
C ALA A 275 25.66 -34.93 -10.08
N THR A 276 25.38 -36.08 -9.45
CA THR A 276 25.32 -37.40 -10.10
C THR A 276 24.19 -38.25 -9.54
N ASP A 277 23.58 -39.08 -10.39
CA ASP A 277 22.66 -40.16 -10.00
C ASP A 277 23.39 -41.47 -9.67
N LEU A 278 24.73 -41.51 -9.81
CA LEU A 278 25.51 -42.72 -9.63
C LEU A 278 25.70 -43.08 -8.15
N SER A 279 25.58 -44.36 -7.85
CA SER A 279 25.75 -44.89 -6.49
C SER A 279 26.65 -46.12 -6.48
N GLY A 280 27.29 -46.38 -5.33
CA GLY A 280 28.19 -47.51 -5.16
C GLY A 280 29.55 -47.32 -5.84
N SER A 281 30.27 -48.43 -6.04
CA SER A 281 31.62 -48.45 -6.61
C SER A 281 31.58 -48.26 -8.13
N GLN A 282 32.19 -47.19 -8.63
CA GLN A 282 32.23 -46.86 -10.04
C GLN A 282 33.18 -47.78 -10.82
N SER A 283 32.76 -48.19 -12.03
CA SER A 283 33.52 -49.05 -12.92
C SER A 283 34.49 -48.28 -13.82
N SER A 284 34.12 -47.05 -14.21
CA SER A 284 34.91 -46.12 -15.03
C SER A 284 35.63 -45.07 -14.20
N THR A 285 36.62 -44.42 -14.83
CA THR A 285 37.24 -43.17 -14.35
C THR A 285 36.54 -42.02 -15.07
N GLN A 286 36.01 -41.04 -14.32
CA GLN A 286 35.35 -39.86 -14.88
C GLN A 286 36.18 -38.60 -14.63
N ASN A 287 36.13 -37.67 -15.59
CA ASN A 287 36.68 -36.34 -15.47
C ASN A 287 35.84 -35.39 -16.33
N ALA A 288 34.78 -34.85 -15.74
CA ALA A 288 33.88 -33.88 -16.33
C ALA A 288 34.06 -32.51 -15.66
N TYR A 289 34.00 -31.44 -16.45
CA TYR A 289 33.89 -30.09 -15.91
C TYR A 289 33.18 -29.15 -16.88
N VAL A 290 32.46 -28.21 -16.30
CA VAL A 290 31.62 -27.23 -16.99
C VAL A 290 31.79 -25.88 -16.30
N TYR A 291 31.86 -24.83 -17.10
CA TYR A 291 31.84 -23.46 -16.63
C TYR A 291 30.40 -22.95 -16.57
N VAL A 292 30.10 -22.08 -15.61
CA VAL A 292 28.81 -21.39 -15.45
C VAL A 292 29.08 -19.90 -15.28
N ASP A 293 28.25 -19.06 -15.90
CA ASP A 293 28.29 -17.59 -15.80
C ASP A 293 26.87 -16.99 -15.93
N GLU A 294 26.69 -15.73 -15.55
CA GLU A 294 25.46 -14.94 -15.72
C GLU A 294 24.16 -15.64 -15.26
N ILE A 295 24.10 -16.07 -14.00
CA ILE A 295 22.91 -16.70 -13.42
C ILE A 295 21.84 -15.65 -13.09
N GLN A 296 20.76 -15.63 -13.86
CA GLN A 296 19.62 -14.73 -13.70
C GLN A 296 18.35 -15.50 -13.32
N LEU A 297 17.49 -14.88 -12.51
CA LEU A 297 16.12 -15.32 -12.23
C LEU A 297 15.15 -14.23 -12.66
N GLN A 298 14.18 -14.62 -13.49
CA GLN A 298 13.01 -13.83 -13.85
C GLN A 298 11.79 -14.43 -13.16
N LEU A 299 11.00 -13.60 -12.48
CA LEU A 299 9.73 -13.99 -11.86
C LEU A 299 8.58 -13.18 -12.46
N GLU A 300 7.47 -13.83 -12.79
CA GLU A 300 6.17 -13.17 -12.86
C GLU A 300 5.46 -13.38 -11.52
N ALA A 301 5.18 -12.30 -10.81
CA ALA A 301 4.68 -12.34 -9.44
C ALA A 301 3.46 -11.44 -9.22
N ARG A 302 2.63 -11.76 -8.23
CA ARG A 302 1.61 -10.87 -7.70
C ARG A 302 2.24 -9.97 -6.63
N PRO A 303 2.46 -8.67 -6.91
CA PRO A 303 3.01 -7.76 -5.92
C PRO A 303 2.00 -7.50 -4.79
N PHE A 304 2.50 -6.96 -3.69
CA PHE A 304 1.65 -6.24 -2.74
C PHE A 304 1.27 -4.88 -3.36
N PRO A 305 0.01 -4.41 -3.28
CA PRO A 305 -0.44 -3.14 -3.89
C PRO A 305 0.47 -1.94 -3.55
N GLU A 306 0.99 -1.95 -2.33
CA GLU A 306 1.85 -0.93 -1.73
C GLU A 306 3.22 -0.85 -2.43
N GLN A 307 3.73 -1.96 -2.97
CA GLN A 307 5.06 -2.05 -3.61
C GLN A 307 5.12 -1.43 -5.01
N ILE A 308 4.00 -1.44 -5.72
CA ILE A 308 3.86 -0.87 -7.07
C ILE A 308 3.21 0.52 -7.06
N GLY A 309 3.01 1.10 -5.87
CA GLY A 309 2.37 2.41 -5.71
C GLY A 309 0.92 2.46 -6.21
N LEU A 310 0.21 1.32 -6.17
CA LEU A 310 -1.14 1.19 -6.72
C LEU A 310 -2.17 1.81 -5.77
N LYS A 311 -2.20 3.13 -5.73
CA LYS A 311 -3.14 3.91 -4.93
C LYS A 311 -4.54 3.81 -5.51
N ALA A 312 -5.50 3.34 -4.73
CA ALA A 312 -6.89 3.75 -4.91
C ALA A 312 -6.94 5.30 -4.77
N ASN A 313 -7.53 5.97 -5.77
CA ASN A 313 -7.73 7.43 -5.81
C ASN A 313 -6.47 8.33 -5.69
N GLY A 314 -5.25 7.82 -5.93
CA GLY A 314 -4.07 8.62 -6.32
C GLY A 314 -3.40 9.52 -5.28
N THR A 315 -4.11 9.97 -4.24
CA THR A 315 -3.61 10.96 -3.26
C THR A 315 -2.59 10.36 -2.29
N ALA A 316 -1.59 11.15 -1.89
CA ALA A 316 -0.91 10.95 -0.62
C ALA A 316 -1.38 12.10 0.26
N VAL A 317 -1.98 11.79 1.41
CA VAL A 317 -2.46 12.80 2.36
C VAL A 317 -1.22 13.43 3.01
N VAL A 318 -1.11 14.76 2.96
CA VAL A 318 0.07 15.52 3.42
C VAL A 318 -0.23 16.37 4.67
N GLY A 319 -1.48 16.36 5.14
CA GLY A 319 -1.91 16.88 6.42
C GLY A 319 -3.02 16.04 7.06
N GLY A 320 -3.05 16.00 8.39
CA GLY A 320 -4.11 15.33 9.14
C GLY A 320 -3.84 15.18 10.62
N SER A 321 -4.89 14.90 11.39
CA SER A 321 -4.82 14.58 12.81
C SER A 321 -4.55 13.08 13.00
N PRO A 322 -3.43 12.67 13.63
CA PRO A 322 -3.18 11.27 13.93
C PRO A 322 -4.08 10.79 15.07
N GLY A 323 -4.65 9.59 14.92
CA GLY A 323 -5.45 8.90 15.94
C GLY A 323 -4.96 7.46 16.15
N VAL A 324 -5.31 6.88 17.30
CA VAL A 324 -4.97 5.50 17.64
C VAL A 324 -6.12 4.85 18.42
N GLU A 325 -6.78 3.86 17.82
CA GLU A 325 -7.71 2.98 18.53
C GLU A 325 -6.96 1.80 19.15
N TYR A 326 -7.42 1.39 20.33
CA TYR A 326 -6.78 0.31 21.10
C TYR A 326 -7.82 -0.53 21.87
N GLU A 327 -8.95 -0.77 21.22
CA GLU A 327 -10.14 -1.27 21.90
C GLU A 327 -10.18 -2.77 22.08
N TYR A 328 -10.59 -3.17 23.30
CA TYR A 328 -10.82 -4.56 23.67
C TYR A 328 -12.20 -5.00 23.19
N VAL A 329 -12.38 -6.32 23.09
CA VAL A 329 -13.72 -6.91 23.12
C VAL A 329 -14.43 -6.40 24.39
N PRO A 330 -15.62 -5.79 24.30
CA PRO A 330 -16.31 -5.30 25.48
C PRO A 330 -16.71 -6.43 26.42
N ASP A 331 -16.52 -6.20 27.73
CA ASP A 331 -16.78 -7.13 28.83
C ASP A 331 -18.29 -7.30 29.09
N VAL A 332 -19.01 -7.78 28.06
CA VAL A 332 -20.45 -8.04 28.03
C VAL A 332 -20.74 -9.29 27.18
N SER A 333 -21.65 -10.15 27.66
CA SER A 333 -22.01 -11.41 27.03
C SER A 333 -22.41 -11.26 25.55
N GLY A 334 -21.83 -12.07 24.67
CA GLY A 334 -22.15 -12.07 23.23
C GLY A 334 -21.44 -10.98 22.42
N ARG A 335 -20.30 -10.48 22.89
CA ARG A 335 -19.32 -9.76 22.03
C ARG A 335 -18.14 -10.62 21.61
N ASP A 336 -18.02 -11.82 22.12
CA ASP A 336 -17.23 -12.91 21.55
C ASP A 336 -18.03 -14.21 21.49
N CYS A 337 -17.54 -15.16 20.71
CA CYS A 337 -18.13 -16.49 20.56
C CYS A 337 -17.11 -17.50 19.99
N HIS A 338 -17.35 -18.77 20.28
CA HIS A 338 -16.78 -19.93 19.59
C HIS A 338 -17.87 -20.52 18.69
N ASP A 339 -17.52 -21.08 17.53
CA ASP A 339 -18.48 -21.76 16.66
C ASP A 339 -18.30 -23.28 16.76
N ASP A 340 -19.25 -23.97 17.41
CA ASP A 340 -19.26 -25.43 17.52
C ASP A 340 -19.88 -26.04 16.25
N PRO A 341 -19.21 -26.99 15.57
CA PRO A 341 -19.67 -27.49 14.27
C PRO A 341 -20.94 -28.35 14.31
N SER A 342 -21.45 -28.66 15.51
CA SER A 342 -22.67 -29.45 15.72
C SER A 342 -23.89 -28.61 16.12
N SER A 343 -23.67 -27.39 16.61
CA SER A 343 -24.71 -26.56 17.24
C SER A 343 -24.68 -25.07 16.85
N GLY A 344 -23.58 -24.57 16.29
CA GLY A 344 -23.37 -23.16 15.96
C GLY A 344 -22.69 -22.41 17.09
N LEU A 345 -22.97 -21.10 17.20
CA LEU A 345 -22.30 -20.25 18.18
C LEU A 345 -22.55 -20.66 19.64
N ASP A 346 -21.47 -20.80 20.41
CA ASP A 346 -21.48 -20.74 21.86
C ASP A 346 -20.86 -19.40 22.32
N LEU A 347 -21.49 -18.77 23.31
CA LEU A 347 -21.06 -17.50 23.90
C LEU A 347 -20.26 -17.72 25.21
N ASP A 348 -20.39 -18.89 25.82
CA ASP A 348 -19.67 -19.25 27.04
C ASP A 348 -18.29 -19.88 26.73
N GLY A 349 -18.16 -20.47 25.52
CA GLY A 349 -16.93 -21.06 24.99
C GLY A 349 -16.66 -22.49 25.49
N TYR A 350 -15.98 -23.30 24.68
CA TYR A 350 -15.65 -24.68 25.05
C TYR A 350 -14.74 -24.70 26.28
N ASN A 351 -15.26 -25.22 27.40
CA ASN A 351 -14.62 -25.14 28.73
C ASN A 351 -14.17 -23.72 29.13
N SER A 352 -14.95 -22.69 28.77
CA SER A 352 -14.62 -21.27 28.98
C SER A 352 -13.38 -20.76 28.23
N ALA A 353 -13.01 -21.44 27.14
CA ALA A 353 -12.07 -20.95 26.13
C ALA A 353 -12.80 -20.73 24.80
N LEU A 354 -12.32 -19.76 24.01
CA LEU A 354 -12.71 -19.61 22.62
C LEU A 354 -11.68 -20.36 21.77
N GLU A 355 -12.11 -21.32 20.95
CA GLU A 355 -11.20 -22.24 20.26
C GLU A 355 -11.28 -22.07 18.74
N VAL A 356 -10.11 -21.95 18.10
CA VAL A 356 -9.96 -21.94 16.64
C VAL A 356 -9.11 -23.14 16.26
N GLY A 357 -9.59 -24.07 15.46
CA GLY A 357 -8.87 -25.33 15.26
C GLY A 357 -9.60 -26.39 14.45
N ILE A 358 -9.18 -27.64 14.66
CA ILE A 358 -9.77 -28.83 14.06
C ILE A 358 -9.70 -30.02 15.03
N TYR A 359 -10.76 -30.83 15.11
CA TYR A 359 -10.82 -32.02 15.97
C TYR A 359 -11.46 -33.22 15.27
N GLY A 360 -10.86 -34.39 15.42
CA GLY A 360 -11.37 -35.70 15.03
C GLY A 360 -10.55 -36.83 15.65
N SER A 361 -10.91 -38.08 15.32
CA SER A 361 -10.05 -39.25 15.62
C SER A 361 -9.06 -39.58 14.49
N SER A 362 -9.27 -38.97 13.31
CA SER A 362 -8.42 -39.02 12.13
C SER A 362 -8.73 -37.83 11.22
N TRP A 363 -7.94 -37.63 10.15
CA TRP A 363 -8.27 -36.65 9.09
C TRP A 363 -9.56 -36.95 8.29
N SER A 364 -10.20 -38.11 8.49
CA SER A 364 -11.44 -38.49 7.77
C SER A 364 -12.73 -38.18 8.52
N ASP A 365 -12.62 -37.79 9.79
CA ASP A 365 -13.70 -37.40 10.70
C ASP A 365 -13.35 -36.11 11.46
N ALA A 366 -12.32 -35.39 11.01
CA ALA A 366 -11.90 -34.11 11.57
C ALA A 366 -12.84 -33.00 11.08
N VAL A 367 -13.30 -32.17 12.02
CA VAL A 367 -14.15 -31.00 11.75
C VAL A 367 -13.49 -29.76 12.34
N ASP A 368 -13.51 -28.68 11.58
CA ASP A 368 -12.95 -27.37 11.87
C ASP A 368 -13.92 -26.47 12.64
N TYR A 369 -13.38 -25.58 13.45
CA TYR A 369 -14.14 -24.65 14.29
C TYR A 369 -13.37 -23.34 14.50
N GLU A 370 -14.14 -22.31 14.83
CA GLU A 370 -13.72 -20.91 14.72
C GLU A 370 -14.03 -20.12 16.00
N ALA A 371 -13.47 -18.92 16.08
CA ALA A 371 -13.83 -17.93 17.09
C ALA A 371 -13.97 -16.55 16.46
N ALA A 372 -14.92 -15.76 16.97
CA ALA A 372 -15.11 -14.39 16.52
C ALA A 372 -15.36 -13.41 17.67
N PHE A 373 -15.05 -12.16 17.37
CA PHE A 373 -14.91 -11.06 18.32
C PHE A 373 -15.56 -9.80 17.72
N GLN A 374 -16.30 -9.05 18.53
CA GLN A 374 -16.96 -7.82 18.13
C GLN A 374 -16.38 -6.65 18.91
N ILE A 375 -15.66 -5.78 18.21
CA ILE A 375 -14.89 -4.69 18.81
C ILE A 375 -15.42 -3.36 18.26
N PRO A 376 -15.83 -2.39 19.10
CA PRO A 376 -16.18 -1.04 18.66
C PRO A 376 -14.90 -0.28 18.27
N LEU A 377 -14.96 0.58 17.26
CA LEU A 377 -13.83 1.44 16.86
C LEU A 377 -14.32 2.88 16.66
N ASP A 378 -13.75 3.84 17.38
CA ASP A 378 -14.10 5.26 17.25
C ASP A 378 -13.29 5.97 16.14
N ILE A 379 -13.09 5.26 15.01
CA ILE A 379 -12.42 5.77 13.82
C ILE A 379 -13.39 6.62 12.98
N PRO A 380 -13.11 7.92 12.75
CA PRO A 380 -13.89 8.76 11.84
C PRO A 380 -13.88 8.19 10.41
N LYS A 381 -15.03 8.21 9.75
CA LYS A 381 -15.16 7.78 8.35
C LYS A 381 -14.26 8.61 7.43
N GLY A 382 -13.59 7.95 6.49
CA GLY A 382 -12.61 8.60 5.62
C GLY A 382 -11.19 8.71 6.20
N SER A 383 -10.96 8.21 7.41
CA SER A 383 -9.60 8.05 7.94
C SER A 383 -8.76 7.10 7.07
N VAL A 384 -7.48 7.44 6.92
CA VAL A 384 -6.46 6.57 6.32
C VAL A 384 -5.85 5.72 7.42
N ILE A 385 -5.92 4.39 7.30
CA ILE A 385 -5.29 3.47 8.24
C ILE A 385 -3.80 3.38 7.92
N LEU A 386 -2.96 3.61 8.93
CA LEU A 386 -1.49 3.62 8.82
C LEU A 386 -0.88 2.28 9.27
N SER A 387 -1.48 1.65 10.28
CA SER A 387 -1.15 0.31 10.74
C SER A 387 -2.35 -0.32 11.45
N ALA A 388 -2.59 -1.62 11.32
CA ALA A 388 -3.53 -2.33 12.17
C ALA A 388 -3.08 -3.76 12.49
N TYR A 389 -3.29 -4.20 13.73
CA TYR A 389 -3.05 -5.58 14.16
C TYR A 389 -4.01 -6.00 15.27
N PHE A 390 -4.45 -7.25 15.21
CA PHE A 390 -5.27 -7.88 16.24
C PHE A 390 -4.37 -8.55 17.29
N GLU A 391 -4.73 -8.45 18.56
CA GLU A 391 -4.06 -9.15 19.65
C GLU A 391 -5.01 -10.11 20.38
N ALA A 392 -4.56 -11.35 20.58
CA ALA A 392 -5.23 -12.36 21.40
C ALA A 392 -4.34 -12.79 22.57
N GLU A 393 -4.93 -13.13 23.72
CA GLU A 393 -4.22 -13.78 24.83
C GLU A 393 -4.64 -15.25 24.93
N PRO A 394 -3.70 -16.22 24.92
CA PRO A 394 -4.00 -17.63 25.11
C PRO A 394 -4.53 -17.94 26.52
N THR A 395 -5.27 -19.03 26.66
CA THR A 395 -5.53 -19.64 27.98
C THR A 395 -4.27 -20.34 28.53
N GLU A 396 -4.27 -20.73 29.81
CA GLU A 396 -3.05 -21.20 30.50
C GLU A 396 -2.66 -22.67 30.22
N GLU A 397 -3.01 -23.21 29.05
CA GLU A 397 -2.77 -24.61 28.70
C GLU A 397 -1.66 -24.80 27.65
N MET A 398 -0.81 -25.81 27.88
CA MET A 398 0.29 -26.21 26.99
C MET A 398 -0.24 -27.00 25.78
N LEU A 399 -0.58 -26.29 24.72
CA LEU A 399 -0.89 -26.90 23.42
C LEU A 399 0.36 -27.58 22.83
N THR A 400 0.21 -28.83 22.38
CA THR A 400 1.33 -29.61 21.80
C THR A 400 1.58 -29.28 20.32
N TYR A 401 0.57 -28.72 19.66
CA TYR A 401 0.58 -28.27 18.28
C TYR A 401 -0.07 -26.88 18.22
N VAL A 402 0.14 -26.18 17.10
CA VAL A 402 -0.40 -24.85 16.86
C VAL A 402 -0.94 -24.84 15.44
N ASN A 403 -2.17 -24.37 15.26
CA ASN A 403 -2.79 -24.24 13.95
C ASN A 403 -2.59 -22.84 13.36
N GLY A 404 -2.53 -22.79 12.04
CA GLY A 404 -2.68 -21.57 11.26
C GLY A 404 -4.14 -21.11 11.25
N MET A 405 -4.32 -19.79 11.29
CA MET A 405 -5.62 -19.12 11.25
C MET A 405 -5.61 -18.05 10.16
N ARG A 406 -6.77 -17.61 9.69
CA ARG A 406 -6.91 -16.42 8.86
C ARG A 406 -7.74 -15.38 9.60
N VAL A 407 -7.24 -14.15 9.65
CA VAL A 407 -8.04 -13.01 10.13
C VAL A 407 -8.96 -12.58 9.00
N ARG A 408 -10.28 -12.68 9.24
CA ARG A 408 -11.33 -12.06 8.41
C ARG A 408 -12.01 -10.94 9.20
N LEU A 409 -12.57 -9.96 8.50
CA LEU A 409 -13.24 -8.81 9.10
C LEU A 409 -14.57 -8.52 8.36
N SER A 410 -15.59 -8.12 9.10
CA SER A 410 -16.86 -7.61 8.55
C SER A 410 -17.41 -6.44 9.36
N VAL A 411 -18.13 -5.54 8.69
CA VAL A 411 -18.86 -4.41 9.28
C VAL A 411 -20.39 -4.59 9.23
N LYS A 412 -20.87 -5.70 8.66
CA LYS A 412 -22.31 -5.94 8.45
C LYS A 412 -22.71 -7.42 8.48
N THR A 413 -23.90 -7.68 9.01
CA THR A 413 -24.53 -9.01 8.98
C THR A 413 -24.76 -9.49 7.53
N ALA A 414 -25.04 -10.77 7.33
CA ALA A 414 -25.42 -11.32 6.03
C ALA A 414 -26.74 -10.71 5.48
N SER A 415 -27.52 -10.05 6.33
CA SER A 415 -28.68 -9.22 5.95
C SER A 415 -28.33 -7.76 5.64
N SER A 416 -27.05 -7.40 5.54
CA SER A 416 -26.52 -6.04 5.36
C SER A 416 -26.92 -5.03 6.46
N GLY A 417 -27.23 -5.51 7.66
CA GLY A 417 -27.45 -4.68 8.85
C GLY A 417 -26.16 -4.46 9.65
N PRO A 418 -26.14 -3.51 10.61
CA PRO A 418 -24.97 -3.28 11.47
C PRO A 418 -24.65 -4.48 12.37
N ILE A 419 -23.40 -4.59 12.84
CA ILE A 419 -22.94 -5.67 13.73
C ILE A 419 -23.68 -5.65 15.09
N THR A 420 -24.66 -6.53 15.24
CA THR A 420 -25.31 -6.84 16.52
C THR A 420 -24.56 -7.93 17.29
N SER A 421 -24.70 -7.93 18.62
CA SER A 421 -24.22 -9.01 19.50
C SER A 421 -24.53 -10.40 18.96
N PHE A 422 -23.62 -11.34 19.18
CA PHE A 422 -23.79 -12.74 18.83
C PHE A 422 -25.00 -13.36 19.55
N THR A 423 -25.56 -14.40 18.94
CA THR A 423 -26.69 -15.17 19.46
C THR A 423 -26.35 -16.65 19.41
N THR A 424 -26.52 -17.37 20.51
CA THR A 424 -26.24 -18.82 20.59
C THR A 424 -26.95 -19.62 19.49
N GLY A 425 -26.27 -20.62 18.94
CA GLY A 425 -26.80 -21.58 17.97
C GLY A 425 -26.49 -21.25 16.50
N LEU A 426 -27.13 -21.98 15.59
CA LEU A 426 -27.05 -21.79 14.14
C LEU A 426 -27.67 -20.45 13.65
N PRO A 427 -27.26 -19.91 12.49
CA PRO A 427 -26.23 -20.41 11.58
C PRO A 427 -24.79 -20.19 12.11
N HIS A 428 -23.80 -20.64 11.35
CA HIS A 428 -22.36 -20.48 11.65
C HIS A 428 -21.82 -19.10 11.21
N LEU A 429 -20.59 -18.74 11.60
CA LEU A 429 -19.97 -17.43 11.40
C LEU A 429 -19.87 -16.98 9.94
N GLU A 430 -19.52 -17.88 9.03
CA GLU A 430 -19.42 -17.65 7.59
C GLU A 430 -20.77 -17.23 6.98
N ASP A 431 -21.87 -17.75 7.52
CA ASP A 431 -23.26 -17.45 7.12
C ASP A 431 -23.87 -16.23 7.86
N ARG A 432 -23.27 -15.76 8.96
CA ARG A 432 -23.81 -14.66 9.78
C ARG A 432 -23.47 -13.26 9.27
N TYR A 433 -22.39 -13.11 8.51
CA TYR A 433 -21.82 -11.80 8.14
C TYR A 433 -21.48 -11.71 6.65
N THR A 434 -21.50 -10.50 6.09
CA THR A 434 -20.88 -10.27 4.78
C THR A 434 -19.40 -9.98 5.00
N TRP A 435 -18.59 -11.04 5.02
CA TRP A 435 -17.14 -10.96 5.18
C TRP A 435 -16.49 -10.17 4.04
N ILE A 436 -15.44 -9.39 4.37
CA ILE A 436 -14.54 -8.82 3.39
C ILE A 436 -13.92 -9.97 2.56
N PRO A 437 -13.86 -9.90 1.21
CA PRO A 437 -13.34 -10.99 0.39
C PRO A 437 -11.84 -11.27 0.58
N ALA A 438 -11.10 -10.32 1.16
CA ALA A 438 -9.73 -10.50 1.58
C ALA A 438 -9.63 -11.02 3.02
N GLY A 439 -8.58 -11.78 3.30
CA GLY A 439 -8.17 -12.15 4.66
C GLY A 439 -6.65 -12.15 4.77
N VAL A 440 -6.15 -12.22 6.00
CA VAL A 440 -4.70 -12.21 6.30
C VAL A 440 -4.32 -13.46 7.09
N ASP A 441 -3.39 -14.25 6.56
CA ASP A 441 -2.99 -15.53 7.13
C ASP A 441 -2.03 -15.32 8.31
N TRP A 442 -2.39 -15.91 9.44
CA TRP A 442 -1.66 -15.85 10.70
C TRP A 442 -1.14 -17.25 11.04
N MET A 443 0.17 -17.43 10.92
CA MET A 443 0.86 -18.70 11.17
C MET A 443 1.76 -18.59 12.44
N PRO A 444 1.18 -18.61 13.65
CA PRO A 444 1.95 -18.56 14.89
C PRO A 444 2.81 -19.83 15.07
N THR A 445 4.07 -19.66 15.46
CA THR A 445 5.02 -20.78 15.67
C THR A 445 4.99 -21.36 17.10
N ALA A 446 4.36 -20.64 18.03
CA ALA A 446 4.01 -21.08 19.37
C ALA A 446 2.78 -20.26 19.80
N TRP A 447 1.73 -20.88 20.37
CA TRP A 447 0.55 -20.16 20.85
C TRP A 447 0.70 -19.75 22.32
N TYR A 448 1.07 -20.68 23.21
CA TYR A 448 1.26 -20.44 24.64
C TYR A 448 2.75 -20.28 25.03
N HIS A 449 3.06 -19.57 26.14
CA HIS A 449 4.43 -19.42 26.63
C HIS A 449 4.80 -20.49 27.69
N PRO A 450 5.80 -21.36 27.47
CA PRO A 450 6.08 -22.52 28.33
C PRO A 450 6.30 -22.28 29.83
N ASN A 451 6.63 -21.06 30.25
CA ASN A 451 6.84 -20.70 31.66
C ASN A 451 5.66 -19.97 32.32
N GLY A 452 4.47 -19.92 31.70
CA GLY A 452 3.29 -19.25 32.29
C GLY A 452 3.41 -17.72 32.38
N TYR A 453 4.18 -17.10 31.48
CA TYR A 453 4.15 -15.64 31.32
C TYR A 453 3.00 -15.26 30.40
N ARG A 454 2.21 -14.26 30.79
CA ARG A 454 1.20 -13.65 29.91
C ARG A 454 1.90 -13.14 28.65
N ILE A 455 1.52 -13.68 27.50
CA ILE A 455 1.94 -13.23 26.18
C ILE A 455 0.72 -12.86 25.36
N ARG A 456 0.84 -11.81 24.54
CA ARG A 456 -0.18 -11.49 23.54
C ARG A 456 0.33 -11.87 22.17
N GLN A 457 -0.43 -12.72 21.51
CA GLN A 457 -0.20 -13.11 20.14
C GLN A 457 -0.68 -11.97 19.25
N ARG A 458 0.20 -11.48 18.36
CA ARG A 458 -0.09 -10.42 17.38
C ARG A 458 -0.34 -11.04 16.00
N SER A 459 -1.40 -10.61 15.33
CA SER A 459 -1.56 -10.90 13.90
C SER A 459 -0.44 -10.23 13.08
N PRO A 460 -0.22 -10.67 11.84
CA PRO A 460 0.39 -9.82 10.83
C PRO A 460 -0.44 -8.54 10.59
N ASP A 461 0.09 -7.66 9.76
CA ASP A 461 -0.59 -6.41 9.40
C ASP A 461 -1.94 -6.66 8.70
N ILE A 462 -3.00 -6.09 9.26
CA ILE A 462 -4.38 -6.13 8.75
C ILE A 462 -4.90 -4.75 8.33
N THR A 463 -4.00 -3.77 8.14
CA THR A 463 -4.31 -2.40 7.65
C THR A 463 -5.32 -2.40 6.51
N ALA A 464 -5.14 -3.25 5.49
CA ALA A 464 -6.05 -3.32 4.35
C ALA A 464 -7.48 -3.76 4.72
N LEU A 465 -7.64 -4.68 5.68
CA LEU A 465 -8.96 -5.14 6.14
C LEU A 465 -9.67 -4.06 6.95
N VAL A 466 -8.94 -3.34 7.81
CA VAL A 466 -9.50 -2.22 8.58
C VAL A 466 -9.78 -1.02 7.68
N GLN A 467 -8.95 -0.76 6.66
CA GLN A 467 -9.22 0.27 5.66
C GLN A 467 -10.48 -0.03 4.86
N GLU A 468 -10.65 -1.26 4.36
CA GLU A 468 -11.89 -1.67 3.66
C GLU A 468 -13.11 -1.56 4.60
N ALA A 469 -12.96 -1.90 5.88
CA ALA A 469 -14.00 -1.73 6.90
C ALA A 469 -14.43 -0.26 7.10
N VAL A 470 -13.49 0.65 7.35
CA VAL A 470 -13.82 2.09 7.60
C VAL A 470 -14.20 2.85 6.32
N SER A 471 -13.99 2.23 5.16
CA SER A 471 -14.39 2.75 3.85
C SER A 471 -15.76 2.24 3.39
N ASP A 472 -16.41 1.35 4.16
CA ASP A 472 -17.76 0.88 3.82
C ASP A 472 -18.77 2.04 3.85
N PRO A 473 -19.70 2.13 2.89
CA PRO A 473 -20.78 3.12 2.91
C PRO A 473 -21.60 3.14 4.21
N THR A 474 -21.70 2.04 4.97
CA THR A 474 -22.39 1.99 6.27
C THR A 474 -21.49 2.29 7.49
N TRP A 475 -20.19 2.55 7.29
CA TRP A 475 -19.30 2.89 8.41
C TRP A 475 -19.65 4.23 9.07
N SER A 476 -19.55 4.25 10.40
CA SER A 476 -19.66 5.41 11.30
C SER A 476 -18.72 5.16 12.50
N SER A 477 -18.24 6.22 13.14
CA SER A 477 -17.49 6.10 14.41
C SER A 477 -18.33 5.37 15.47
N GLY A 478 -17.69 4.48 16.24
CA GLY A 478 -18.36 3.67 17.26
C GLY A 478 -19.07 2.43 16.69
N ASN A 479 -19.02 2.21 15.38
CA ASN A 479 -19.46 0.95 14.79
C ASN A 479 -18.59 -0.21 15.32
N TYR A 480 -19.22 -1.37 15.47
CA TYR A 480 -18.52 -2.61 15.75
C TYR A 480 -18.00 -3.21 14.45
N VAL A 481 -16.74 -3.66 14.47
CA VAL A 481 -16.24 -4.67 13.52
C VAL A 481 -16.47 -6.07 14.12
N ALA A 482 -16.88 -7.03 13.30
CA ALA A 482 -16.72 -8.44 13.60
C ALA A 482 -15.36 -8.90 13.03
N VAL A 483 -14.50 -9.44 13.89
CA VAL A 483 -13.24 -10.08 13.52
C VAL A 483 -13.40 -11.57 13.76
N MET A 484 -13.09 -12.39 12.75
CA MET A 484 -13.18 -13.85 12.78
C MET A 484 -11.79 -14.43 12.59
N LEU A 485 -11.48 -15.46 13.39
CA LEU A 485 -10.31 -16.31 13.25
C LEU A 485 -10.76 -17.62 12.61
N ASP A 486 -10.62 -17.65 11.30
CA ASP A 486 -10.92 -18.72 10.33
C ASP A 486 -9.84 -19.81 10.42
N TYR A 487 -10.19 -21.09 10.45
CA TYR A 487 -9.21 -22.19 10.48
C TYR A 487 -8.66 -22.47 9.08
N ILE A 488 -7.33 -22.48 8.91
CA ILE A 488 -6.70 -22.70 7.59
C ILE A 488 -5.68 -23.83 7.51
N TYR A 489 -5.03 -24.23 8.61
CA TYR A 489 -3.99 -25.25 8.57
C TYR A 489 -3.66 -25.84 9.95
N SER A 490 -3.34 -27.14 10.01
CA SER A 490 -2.64 -27.75 11.14
C SER A 490 -1.82 -28.97 10.70
N SER A 491 -0.88 -29.40 11.53
CA SER A 491 -0.07 -30.61 11.29
C SER A 491 -0.72 -31.90 11.82
N THR A 492 -1.93 -31.84 12.38
CA THR A 492 -2.61 -32.97 13.06
C THR A 492 -4.13 -32.75 13.07
N TYR A 493 -4.91 -33.83 13.00
CA TYR A 493 -6.38 -33.81 13.02
C TYR A 493 -7.00 -33.42 14.39
N ALA A 494 -6.18 -33.00 15.35
CA ALA A 494 -6.57 -32.51 16.67
C ALA A 494 -5.58 -31.40 17.09
N SER A 495 -5.93 -30.15 16.80
CA SER A 495 -5.16 -28.95 17.14
C SER A 495 -6.07 -27.74 17.25
N ASP A 496 -5.96 -27.01 18.36
CA ASP A 496 -6.81 -25.89 18.72
C ASP A 496 -6.01 -24.75 19.36
N ASN A 497 -6.16 -23.53 18.86
CA ASN A 497 -5.64 -22.30 19.47
C ASN A 497 -6.69 -21.75 20.44
N ARG A 498 -6.50 -21.98 21.74
CA ARG A 498 -7.39 -21.53 22.82
C ARG A 498 -7.16 -20.05 23.16
N ILE A 499 -8.23 -19.28 23.34
CA ILE A 499 -8.22 -17.82 23.56
C ILE A 499 -9.10 -17.46 24.76
N LYS A 500 -8.69 -16.44 25.52
CA LYS A 500 -9.46 -15.87 26.64
C LYS A 500 -10.66 -15.05 26.13
N GLY A 501 -11.87 -15.39 26.59
CA GLY A 501 -13.12 -14.68 26.25
C GLY A 501 -13.91 -14.15 27.45
N THR A 502 -14.96 -13.36 27.18
CA THR A 502 -15.73 -12.58 28.18
C THR A 502 -16.33 -13.41 29.31
N TYR A 503 -16.62 -14.70 29.09
CA TYR A 503 -17.21 -15.57 30.11
C TYR A 503 -16.33 -15.80 31.35
N GLY A 504 -15.00 -15.80 31.17
CA GLY A 504 -14.06 -16.28 32.20
C GLY A 504 -12.93 -15.32 32.60
N TYR A 505 -12.70 -14.25 31.84
CA TYR A 505 -11.50 -13.41 31.95
C TYR A 505 -11.86 -11.92 31.90
N GLY A 506 -11.18 -11.09 32.68
CA GLY A 506 -11.50 -9.66 32.74
C GLY A 506 -10.94 -8.89 31.54
N GLN A 507 -11.54 -7.74 31.19
CA GLN A 507 -11.17 -6.87 30.07
C GLN A 507 -9.66 -6.79 29.75
N SER A 508 -8.79 -6.65 30.77
CA SER A 508 -7.32 -6.57 30.59
C SER A 508 -6.64 -7.83 30.03
N GLU A 509 -7.38 -8.92 29.81
CA GLU A 509 -6.94 -10.20 29.29
C GLU A 509 -7.62 -10.58 27.96
N LEU A 510 -8.70 -9.88 27.61
CA LEU A 510 -9.45 -10.13 26.37
C LEU A 510 -8.63 -9.75 25.13
N ALA A 511 -9.10 -10.26 24.00
CA ALA A 511 -8.63 -9.86 22.69
C ALA A 511 -8.94 -8.37 22.39
N ARG A 512 -8.17 -7.76 21.49
CA ARG A 512 -8.28 -6.35 21.14
C ARG A 512 -7.79 -6.05 19.73
N LEU A 513 -8.27 -4.95 19.15
CA LEU A 513 -7.80 -4.45 17.86
C LEU A 513 -7.02 -3.16 18.07
N CYS A 514 -5.81 -3.10 17.51
CA CYS A 514 -4.93 -1.95 17.57
C CYS A 514 -4.92 -1.31 16.18
N VAL A 515 -5.26 -0.01 16.07
CA VAL A 515 -5.33 0.70 14.78
C VAL A 515 -4.70 2.08 14.90
N GLU A 516 -3.63 2.33 14.17
CA GLU A 516 -3.06 3.65 13.97
C GLU A 516 -3.64 4.25 12.69
N TYR A 517 -4.17 5.48 12.76
CA TYR A 517 -4.85 6.12 11.63
C TYR A 517 -4.55 7.62 11.54
N LEU A 518 -4.85 8.20 10.37
CA LEU A 518 -4.80 9.63 10.10
C LEU A 518 -6.19 10.08 9.65
N VAL A 519 -6.77 11.05 10.34
CA VAL A 519 -7.92 11.81 9.85
C VAL A 519 -7.37 12.91 8.95
N PRO A 520 -7.60 12.91 7.62
CA PRO A 520 -7.14 14.00 6.76
C PRO A 520 -7.73 15.33 7.23
N TYR A 521 -6.99 16.43 7.09
CA TYR A 521 -7.60 17.75 7.23
C TYR A 521 -8.56 18.02 6.05
N PRO A 522 -9.57 18.90 6.19
CA PRO A 522 -10.51 19.20 5.11
C PRO A 522 -9.81 19.59 3.80
N GLU A 523 -8.73 20.39 3.87
CA GLU A 523 -7.92 20.80 2.72
C GLU A 523 -7.18 19.66 2.00
N ASP A 524 -6.95 18.51 2.67
CA ASP A 524 -6.36 17.29 2.08
C ASP A 524 -7.41 16.36 1.46
N ALA A 525 -8.71 16.63 1.62
CA ALA A 525 -9.77 15.80 1.06
C ALA A 525 -9.96 16.04 -0.45
N VAL A 526 -10.09 14.96 -1.22
CA VAL A 526 -10.26 15.04 -2.68
C VAL A 526 -11.71 15.40 -3.03
N TYR A 527 -12.00 16.70 -3.14
CA TYR A 527 -13.30 17.20 -3.57
C TYR A 527 -13.53 16.99 -5.07
N THR A 528 -14.35 16.01 -5.42
CA THR A 528 -14.75 15.71 -6.80
C THR A 528 -16.03 16.47 -7.17
N PHE A 529 -15.92 17.44 -8.07
CA PHE A 529 -17.06 18.15 -8.65
C PHE A 529 -17.65 17.37 -9.82
N THR A 530 -18.98 17.26 -9.90
CA THR A 530 -19.69 16.48 -10.93
C THR A 530 -19.70 17.20 -12.29
N TYR A 531 -19.70 18.53 -12.29
CA TYR A 531 -19.83 19.36 -13.48
C TYR A 531 -18.67 20.33 -13.60
N GLN A 532 -18.37 20.73 -14.84
CA GLN A 532 -17.39 21.77 -15.13
C GLN A 532 -17.78 22.59 -16.37
N LYS A 533 -17.44 23.89 -16.36
CA LYS A 533 -17.71 24.86 -17.43
C LYS A 533 -16.49 25.74 -17.68
N ASP A 534 -16.07 25.82 -18.93
CA ASP A 534 -14.99 26.72 -19.33
C ASP A 534 -15.51 28.16 -19.50
N ILE A 535 -14.91 29.09 -18.76
CA ILE A 535 -15.10 30.53 -18.87
C ILE A 535 -13.93 31.08 -19.68
N VAL A 536 -14.22 31.64 -20.85
CA VAL A 536 -13.22 32.17 -21.78
C VAL A 536 -13.17 33.69 -21.68
N ILE A 537 -12.10 34.22 -21.09
CA ILE A 537 -11.88 35.66 -20.92
C ILE A 537 -11.35 36.24 -22.22
N ASP A 538 -12.09 37.23 -22.77
CA ASP A 538 -11.76 37.93 -24.01
C ASP A 538 -10.56 38.87 -23.82
N HIS A 539 -9.41 38.46 -24.34
CA HIS A 539 -8.16 39.21 -24.29
C HIS A 539 -8.23 40.60 -24.94
N THR A 540 -9.21 40.88 -25.80
CA THR A 540 -9.41 42.24 -26.36
C THR A 540 -9.95 43.25 -25.34
N LYS A 541 -10.33 42.77 -24.14
CA LYS A 541 -10.69 43.60 -22.97
C LYS A 541 -9.51 43.81 -22.01
N VAL A 542 -8.44 43.04 -22.16
CA VAL A 542 -7.26 43.03 -21.28
C VAL A 542 -6.21 43.99 -21.87
N ALA A 543 -6.04 45.17 -21.27
CA ALA A 543 -5.22 46.26 -21.84
C ALA A 543 -3.72 45.95 -21.92
N ALA A 544 -3.20 45.12 -21.01
CA ALA A 544 -1.85 44.58 -20.97
C ALA A 544 -1.89 43.25 -20.22
N THR A 545 -0.96 42.32 -20.49
CA THR A 545 -0.90 41.06 -19.72
C THR A 545 -0.67 41.36 -18.23
N LEU A 546 -1.52 40.79 -17.37
CA LEU A 546 -1.46 40.94 -15.91
C LEU A 546 -1.06 39.61 -15.26
N THR A 547 -0.50 39.70 -14.06
CA THR A 547 -0.06 38.56 -13.23
C THR A 547 -0.80 38.60 -11.91
N ASP A 548 -1.19 37.43 -11.39
CA ASP A 548 -1.88 37.23 -10.10
C ASP A 548 -3.10 38.15 -9.87
N PHE A 549 -3.83 38.45 -10.94
CA PHE A 549 -4.86 39.50 -10.98
C PHE A 549 -6.27 38.94 -10.69
N PRO A 550 -6.99 39.45 -9.67
CA PRO A 550 -8.39 39.09 -9.42
C PRO A 550 -9.31 39.57 -10.56
N VAL A 551 -9.96 38.62 -11.24
CA VAL A 551 -10.97 38.87 -12.27
C VAL A 551 -12.36 38.65 -11.69
N LEU A 552 -13.26 39.62 -11.90
CA LEU A 552 -14.66 39.47 -11.60
C LEU A 552 -15.33 38.48 -12.57
N ILE A 553 -15.98 37.49 -12.00
CA ILE A 553 -16.84 36.50 -12.66
C ILE A 553 -18.27 36.80 -12.23
N ASP A 554 -19.00 37.54 -13.08
CA ASP A 554 -20.43 37.85 -12.94
C ASP A 554 -21.20 37.05 -14.00
N LEU A 555 -21.97 36.03 -13.58
CA LEU A 555 -22.66 35.12 -14.50
C LEU A 555 -24.05 34.69 -14.04
N PHE A 556 -24.95 34.55 -15.02
CA PHE A 556 -26.29 33.99 -14.85
C PHE A 556 -26.32 32.62 -15.52
N ASP A 557 -26.46 31.55 -14.72
CA ASP A 557 -26.32 30.19 -15.20
C ASP A 557 -27.52 29.30 -14.83
N ALA A 558 -27.96 28.48 -15.77
CA ALA A 558 -29.12 27.63 -15.62
C ALA A 558 -28.83 26.32 -14.87
N ASP A 559 -27.58 25.85 -14.86
CA ASP A 559 -27.23 24.57 -14.25
C ASP A 559 -26.81 24.79 -12.79
N LEU A 560 -26.10 25.88 -12.47
CA LEU A 560 -25.86 26.30 -11.07
C LEU A 560 -27.17 26.43 -10.25
N LYS A 561 -28.31 26.62 -10.91
CA LYS A 561 -29.63 26.64 -10.26
C LYS A 561 -30.07 25.30 -9.66
N THR A 562 -29.64 24.19 -10.25
CA THR A 562 -30.09 22.83 -9.92
C THR A 562 -28.97 21.91 -9.47
N ASP A 563 -27.74 22.23 -9.84
CA ASP A 563 -26.58 21.33 -9.85
C ASP A 563 -25.46 21.82 -8.92
N ALA A 564 -25.72 22.84 -8.09
CA ALA A 564 -24.81 23.37 -7.06
C ALA A 564 -25.50 23.35 -5.67
N GLN A 565 -24.73 23.51 -4.59
CA GLN A 565 -25.26 23.76 -3.24
C GLN A 565 -25.94 25.14 -3.17
N ALA A 566 -26.85 25.34 -2.22
CA ALA A 566 -27.68 26.56 -2.16
C ALA A 566 -26.95 27.81 -1.64
N ASP A 567 -25.89 27.57 -0.86
CA ASP A 567 -24.87 28.51 -0.37
C ASP A 567 -23.82 28.84 -1.45
N GLY A 568 -23.48 27.86 -2.30
CA GLY A 568 -22.46 27.98 -3.34
C GLY A 568 -21.08 27.42 -2.93
N ASP A 569 -20.97 26.75 -1.78
CA ASP A 569 -19.70 26.22 -1.26
C ASP A 569 -19.05 25.17 -2.17
N ASP A 570 -19.83 24.55 -3.05
CA ASP A 570 -19.33 23.61 -4.06
C ASP A 570 -18.94 24.23 -5.39
N ILE A 571 -18.94 25.57 -5.52
CA ILE A 571 -18.44 26.25 -6.71
C ILE A 571 -16.94 26.51 -6.53
N ALA A 572 -16.13 26.04 -7.49
CA ALA A 572 -14.67 26.20 -7.47
C ALA A 572 -14.10 26.54 -8.85
N PHE A 573 -12.86 27.03 -8.90
CA PHE A 573 -12.20 27.41 -10.16
C PHE A 573 -10.81 26.78 -10.30
N LYS A 574 -10.41 26.47 -11.54
CA LYS A 574 -9.08 25.97 -11.91
C LYS A 574 -8.61 26.53 -13.27
N MET A 575 -7.31 26.45 -13.54
CA MET A 575 -6.70 26.66 -14.86
C MET A 575 -5.91 25.42 -15.26
N GLY A 576 -6.38 24.70 -16.28
CA GLY A 576 -5.85 23.38 -16.62
C GLY A 576 -6.12 22.38 -15.49
N ASP A 577 -5.07 21.96 -14.79
CA ASP A 577 -5.14 21.08 -13.60
C ASP A 577 -4.73 21.79 -12.30
N THR A 578 -4.44 23.10 -12.35
CA THR A 578 -4.06 23.91 -11.19
C THR A 578 -5.29 24.61 -10.60
N PRO A 579 -5.67 24.37 -9.33
CA PRO A 579 -6.71 25.15 -8.66
C PRO A 579 -6.38 26.65 -8.64
N LEU A 580 -7.41 27.50 -8.59
CA LEU A 580 -7.26 28.94 -8.43
C LEU A 580 -7.84 29.40 -7.09
N ASP A 581 -7.25 30.45 -6.51
CA ASP A 581 -7.83 31.15 -5.37
C ASP A 581 -9.04 31.98 -5.83
N PHE A 582 -10.11 31.98 -5.03
CA PHE A 582 -11.30 32.78 -5.30
C PHE A 582 -12.09 33.11 -4.02
N GLU A 583 -12.93 34.13 -4.16
CA GLU A 583 -13.93 34.57 -3.20
C GLU A 583 -15.29 34.60 -3.91
N ILE A 584 -16.36 34.17 -3.24
CA ILE A 584 -17.73 34.32 -3.74
C ILE A 584 -18.35 35.52 -3.02
N GLU A 585 -18.53 36.62 -3.76
CA GLU A 585 -19.16 37.85 -3.27
C GLU A 585 -20.67 37.65 -3.07
N SER A 586 -21.31 36.94 -4.00
CA SER A 586 -22.69 36.48 -3.82
C SER A 586 -23.03 35.27 -4.68
N PHE A 587 -23.88 34.40 -4.14
CA PHE A 587 -24.53 33.36 -4.91
C PHE A 587 -26.04 33.34 -4.63
N GLU A 588 -26.83 33.72 -5.62
CA GLU A 588 -28.29 33.65 -5.57
C GLU A 588 -28.78 32.47 -6.43
N GLN A 589 -28.76 31.25 -5.87
CA GLN A 589 -29.29 30.06 -6.55
C GLN A 589 -30.73 30.27 -7.07
N SER A 590 -31.53 31.05 -6.32
CA SER A 590 -32.95 31.30 -6.63
C SER A 590 -33.21 32.48 -7.57
N TYR A 591 -32.21 33.29 -7.93
CA TYR A 591 -32.28 34.61 -8.62
C TYR A 591 -33.48 34.84 -9.56
N ASN A 592 -33.68 33.97 -10.57
CA ASN A 592 -34.90 34.01 -11.39
C ASN A 592 -35.44 32.59 -11.68
N SER A 593 -36.53 32.46 -12.44
CA SER A 593 -37.18 31.16 -12.67
C SER A 593 -36.36 30.15 -13.49
N THR A 594 -35.26 30.55 -14.15
CA THR A 594 -34.45 29.68 -15.01
C THR A 594 -32.95 29.73 -14.76
N HIS A 595 -32.44 30.71 -14.01
CA HIS A 595 -31.01 30.83 -13.69
C HIS A 595 -30.76 31.10 -12.20
N ALA A 596 -29.58 30.72 -11.73
CA ALA A 596 -28.91 31.32 -10.58
C ALA A 596 -28.16 32.59 -11.00
N HIS A 597 -27.68 33.36 -10.04
CA HIS A 597 -26.68 34.43 -10.24
C HIS A 597 -25.47 34.13 -9.36
N LEU A 598 -24.27 34.18 -9.95
CA LEU A 598 -23.00 34.07 -9.23
C LEU A 598 -22.18 35.33 -9.49
N VAL A 599 -21.67 35.94 -8.41
CA VAL A 599 -20.65 36.98 -8.43
C VAL A 599 -19.46 36.47 -7.62
N ALA A 600 -18.31 36.30 -8.27
CA ALA A 600 -17.09 35.79 -7.65
C ALA A 600 -15.84 36.53 -8.16
N TRP A 601 -14.81 36.61 -7.33
CA TRP A 601 -13.49 37.13 -7.68
C TRP A 601 -12.51 35.98 -7.78
N VAL A 602 -11.89 35.77 -8.95
CA VAL A 602 -10.96 34.64 -9.18
C VAL A 602 -9.57 35.16 -9.53
N LYS A 603 -8.55 34.74 -8.77
CA LYS A 603 -7.15 35.17 -8.98
C LYS A 603 -6.55 34.47 -10.20
N ILE A 604 -6.15 35.24 -11.21
CA ILE A 604 -5.62 34.72 -12.49
C ILE A 604 -4.10 34.90 -12.56
N PRO A 605 -3.29 33.83 -12.48
CA PRO A 605 -1.83 33.94 -12.43
C PRO A 605 -1.18 34.60 -13.67
N SER A 606 -1.81 34.49 -14.83
CA SER A 606 -1.37 35.14 -16.07
C SER A 606 -2.56 35.43 -17.00
N LEU A 607 -3.15 36.61 -16.85
CA LEU A 607 -4.24 37.09 -17.70
C LEU A 607 -3.68 37.72 -18.98
N SER A 608 -3.82 37.06 -20.13
CA SER A 608 -3.20 37.47 -21.40
C SER A 608 -3.96 38.59 -22.13
N SER A 609 -3.23 39.56 -22.70
CA SER A 609 -3.79 40.56 -23.63
C SER A 609 -3.70 40.18 -25.11
N THR A 610 -3.06 39.05 -25.46
CA THR A 610 -2.80 38.65 -26.85
C THR A 610 -3.48 37.35 -27.27
N THR A 611 -4.00 36.58 -26.32
CA THR A 611 -4.68 35.29 -26.52
C THR A 611 -5.79 35.15 -25.48
N PRO A 612 -6.97 34.56 -25.80
CA PRO A 612 -7.99 34.27 -24.79
C PRO A 612 -7.41 33.50 -23.61
N THR A 613 -7.90 33.79 -22.40
CA THR A 613 -7.51 33.08 -21.18
C THR A 613 -8.70 32.24 -20.71
N THR A 614 -8.54 30.92 -20.66
CA THR A 614 -9.60 30.01 -20.21
C THR A 614 -9.35 29.59 -18.76
N ILE A 615 -10.38 29.71 -17.93
CA ILE A 615 -10.48 29.03 -16.64
C ILE A 615 -11.67 28.06 -16.68
N THR A 616 -11.63 27.03 -15.84
CA THR A 616 -12.72 26.07 -15.70
C THR A 616 -13.36 26.27 -14.33
N MET A 617 -14.64 26.67 -14.32
CA MET A 617 -15.51 26.60 -13.14
C MET A 617 -15.92 25.15 -12.93
N MET A 618 -15.98 24.69 -11.69
CA MET A 618 -16.34 23.33 -11.28
C MET A 618 -17.45 23.43 -10.23
N TYR A 619 -18.45 22.55 -10.30
CA TYR A 619 -19.59 22.55 -9.37
C TYR A 619 -20.29 21.18 -9.30
N GLY A 620 -21.27 21.04 -8.41
CA GLY A 620 -21.96 19.77 -8.15
C GLY A 620 -21.13 18.81 -7.31
N ASN A 621 -20.61 19.29 -6.20
CA ASN A 621 -20.17 18.44 -5.10
C ASN A 621 -21.03 18.75 -3.86
N PRO A 622 -22.14 18.04 -3.63
CA PRO A 622 -23.04 18.28 -2.49
C PRO A 622 -22.45 17.89 -1.12
N ASN A 623 -21.12 17.74 -1.03
CA ASN A 623 -20.35 17.51 0.19
C ASN A 623 -19.08 18.39 0.23
N ALA A 624 -19.00 19.45 -0.59
CA ALA A 624 -17.95 20.45 -0.45
C ALA A 624 -18.22 21.29 0.82
N PRO A 625 -17.21 21.52 1.66
CA PRO A 625 -17.34 22.42 2.81
C PRO A 625 -17.24 23.88 2.37
N PRO A 626 -17.62 24.83 3.26
CA PRO A 626 -17.20 26.22 3.15
C PRO A 626 -15.70 26.33 2.90
N ARG A 627 -15.33 27.09 1.88
CA ARG A 627 -13.93 27.36 1.52
C ARG A 627 -13.42 28.59 2.24
N LEU A 628 -12.15 28.58 2.61
CA LEU A 628 -11.43 29.77 3.07
C LEU A 628 -11.16 30.69 1.86
N HIS A 629 -11.30 32.00 2.03
CA HIS A 629 -11.34 32.99 0.94
C HIS A 629 -10.03 33.81 0.78
N ASP A 630 -9.12 33.64 1.74
CA ASP A 630 -8.15 34.64 2.19
C ASP A 630 -7.01 34.91 1.17
N SER A 631 -6.77 34.00 0.22
CA SER A 631 -5.63 34.04 -0.70
C SER A 631 -5.81 34.99 -1.90
N VAL A 632 -7.05 35.36 -2.26
CA VAL A 632 -7.32 36.25 -3.41
C VAL A 632 -6.61 37.58 -3.22
N TRP A 633 -6.85 38.19 -2.06
CA TRP A 633 -6.48 39.56 -1.72
C TRP A 633 -5.16 39.67 -0.94
N ALA A 634 -4.36 38.60 -0.89
CA ALA A 634 -3.09 38.56 -0.15
C ALA A 634 -2.04 39.62 -0.57
N ASP A 635 -2.21 40.24 -1.75
CA ASP A 635 -1.36 41.31 -2.28
C ASP A 635 -1.96 42.73 -2.09
N TYR A 636 -3.06 42.85 -1.33
CA TYR A 636 -3.81 44.09 -1.09
C TYR A 636 -3.82 44.44 0.40
N GLU A 637 -3.71 45.74 0.72
CA GLU A 637 -3.68 46.25 2.11
C GLU A 637 -5.04 46.12 2.82
N PHE A 638 -6.13 46.32 2.07
CA PHE A 638 -7.52 46.12 2.48
C PHE A 638 -8.43 46.07 1.25
N VAL A 639 -9.54 45.33 1.34
CA VAL A 639 -10.56 45.16 0.31
C VAL A 639 -11.94 45.18 0.96
N HIS A 640 -12.69 46.27 0.76
CA HIS A 640 -14.07 46.42 1.23
C HIS A 640 -15.02 46.38 0.04
N HIS A 641 -15.85 45.35 -0.07
CA HIS A 641 -16.88 45.26 -1.14
C HIS A 641 -18.13 46.10 -0.85
N LEU A 642 -18.27 46.63 0.38
CA LEU A 642 -19.34 47.55 0.79
C LEU A 642 -20.77 46.96 0.72
N ALA A 643 -20.89 45.62 0.79
CA ALA A 643 -22.18 44.91 0.84
C ALA A 643 -22.79 44.76 2.25
N ASP A 644 -22.01 45.07 3.29
CA ASP A 644 -22.42 45.01 4.70
C ASP A 644 -23.58 45.93 5.08
N SER A 645 -24.11 45.74 6.29
CA SER A 645 -25.06 46.69 6.90
C SER A 645 -24.40 48.08 7.03
N PRO A 646 -24.99 49.16 6.48
CA PRO A 646 -24.40 50.51 6.54
C PRO A 646 -24.17 51.01 7.96
N SER A 647 -25.00 50.59 8.91
CA SER A 647 -24.89 50.89 10.35
C SER A 647 -23.96 49.94 11.13
N GLY A 648 -23.25 49.04 10.46
CA GLY A 648 -22.48 47.95 11.07
C GLY A 648 -20.96 48.12 11.00
N THR A 649 -20.28 46.98 11.08
CA THR A 649 -18.86 46.84 10.70
C THR A 649 -18.83 46.48 9.21
N ILE A 650 -18.02 47.21 8.45
CA ILE A 650 -17.70 46.90 7.05
C ILE A 650 -16.52 45.92 7.06
N GLN A 651 -16.70 44.73 6.48
CA GLN A 651 -15.66 43.71 6.51
C GLN A 651 -14.50 44.04 5.56
N ASP A 652 -13.38 43.38 5.82
CA ASP A 652 -12.19 43.43 4.97
C ASP A 652 -11.89 41.99 4.53
N SER A 653 -11.93 41.75 3.23
CA SER A 653 -11.62 40.46 2.61
C SER A 653 -10.10 40.22 2.48
N SER A 654 -9.26 41.20 2.84
CA SER A 654 -7.81 41.03 2.87
C SER A 654 -7.33 40.36 4.17
N PRO A 655 -6.18 39.66 4.13
CA PRO A 655 -5.47 39.20 5.35
C PRO A 655 -5.03 40.32 6.32
N GLY A 656 -5.18 41.61 5.95
CA GLY A 656 -4.92 42.75 6.83
C GLY A 656 -5.96 42.90 7.95
N GLY A 657 -7.19 42.43 7.75
CA GLY A 657 -8.26 42.52 8.76
C GLY A 657 -8.63 43.96 9.13
N HIS A 658 -8.48 44.90 8.20
CA HIS A 658 -8.70 46.33 8.37
C HIS A 658 -10.19 46.68 8.22
N HIS A 659 -11.02 46.05 9.06
CA HIS A 659 -12.47 46.24 9.06
C HIS A 659 -12.86 47.70 9.34
N GLY A 660 -13.79 48.23 8.54
CA GLY A 660 -14.27 49.60 8.63
C GLY A 660 -15.36 49.78 9.69
N THR A 661 -15.33 50.92 10.39
CA THR A 661 -16.43 51.39 11.25
C THR A 661 -17.17 52.52 10.56
N SER A 662 -18.50 52.40 10.41
CA SER A 662 -19.35 53.44 9.81
C SER A 662 -19.70 54.59 10.75
N TYR A 663 -19.82 55.79 10.19
CA TYR A 663 -20.27 57.03 10.83
C TYR A 663 -21.22 57.79 9.87
N GLY A 664 -21.86 58.87 10.35
CA GLY A 664 -22.89 59.64 9.61
C GLY A 664 -24.34 59.32 10.03
N SER A 665 -24.53 58.20 10.74
CA SER A 665 -25.85 57.61 11.06
C SER A 665 -26.51 56.88 9.89
N MET A 666 -25.69 56.44 8.92
CA MET A 666 -26.05 55.57 7.79
C MET A 666 -27.09 54.50 8.15
N THR A 667 -28.09 54.36 7.28
CA THR A 667 -29.30 53.57 7.47
C THR A 667 -29.38 52.43 6.45
N ALA A 668 -30.41 51.59 6.53
CA ALA A 668 -30.65 50.57 5.52
C ALA A 668 -31.09 51.11 4.14
N GLU A 669 -31.42 52.41 4.02
CA GLU A 669 -31.73 53.04 2.73
C GLU A 669 -30.45 53.35 1.91
N ASP A 670 -29.31 53.46 2.59
CA ASP A 670 -28.01 53.82 2.01
C ASP A 670 -27.25 52.60 1.43
N LEU A 671 -27.78 51.38 1.59
CA LEU A 671 -27.29 50.15 0.94
C LEU A 671 -27.83 50.01 -0.49
N VAL A 672 -27.25 50.81 -1.39
CA VAL A 672 -27.61 50.87 -2.80
C VAL A 672 -27.04 49.69 -3.61
N SER A 673 -27.44 49.56 -4.87
CA SER A 673 -26.78 48.63 -5.80
C SER A 673 -25.52 49.26 -6.38
N GLY A 674 -24.40 48.55 -6.29
CA GLY A 674 -23.10 49.00 -6.76
C GLY A 674 -22.91 48.85 -8.28
N ALA A 675 -21.69 49.11 -8.74
CA ALA A 675 -21.26 48.68 -10.08
C ALA A 675 -20.98 47.17 -10.15
N ILE A 676 -20.75 46.57 -8.99
CA ILE A 676 -20.62 45.14 -8.69
C ILE A 676 -21.43 44.95 -7.40
N GLY A 677 -22.28 43.92 -7.30
CA GLY A 677 -23.04 43.61 -6.09
C GLY A 677 -23.76 44.80 -5.45
N LYS A 678 -23.43 45.07 -4.19
CA LYS A 678 -23.96 46.17 -3.37
C LYS A 678 -22.92 47.27 -3.16
N GLY A 679 -23.32 48.33 -2.47
CA GLY A 679 -22.43 49.41 -2.10
C GLY A 679 -23.12 50.41 -1.17
N LEU A 680 -22.32 51.23 -0.52
CA LEU A 680 -22.83 52.34 0.30
C LEU A 680 -22.95 53.61 -0.55
N ASP A 681 -24.09 54.27 -0.48
CA ASP A 681 -24.18 55.70 -0.82
C ASP A 681 -23.55 56.51 0.33
N PHE A 682 -23.04 57.70 0.02
CA PHE A 682 -22.42 58.60 1.00
C PHE A 682 -22.97 60.00 0.72
N ASP A 683 -23.78 60.54 1.64
CA ASP A 683 -24.59 61.75 1.40
C ASP A 683 -23.76 63.02 1.11
N GLY A 684 -22.48 63.01 1.51
CA GLY A 684 -21.53 64.10 1.35
C GLY A 684 -21.55 65.14 2.49
N THR A 685 -22.27 64.86 3.58
CA THR A 685 -22.34 65.68 4.80
C THR A 685 -21.48 65.08 5.91
N ASP A 686 -21.78 63.87 6.37
CA ASP A 686 -21.05 63.22 7.48
C ASP A 686 -20.93 61.68 7.41
N ASP A 687 -21.46 61.03 6.38
CA ASP A 687 -21.22 59.60 6.10
C ASP A 687 -19.73 59.31 5.83
N MET A 688 -19.19 58.30 6.51
CA MET A 688 -17.82 57.80 6.27
C MET A 688 -17.63 56.39 6.84
N VAL A 689 -16.78 55.60 6.19
CA VAL A 689 -16.22 54.35 6.74
C VAL A 689 -14.78 54.62 7.17
N SER A 690 -14.42 54.30 8.41
CA SER A 690 -13.08 54.49 8.96
C SER A 690 -12.40 53.17 9.31
N ILE A 691 -11.24 52.93 8.70
CA ILE A 691 -10.32 51.82 9.03
C ILE A 691 -9.30 52.19 10.12
N GLY A 692 -9.50 53.31 10.82
CA GLY A 692 -8.56 53.80 11.83
C GLY A 692 -7.24 54.31 11.24
N GLN A 693 -6.13 54.04 11.93
CA GLN A 693 -4.78 54.42 11.48
C GLN A 693 -3.98 53.16 11.12
N VAL A 694 -3.84 52.91 9.81
CA VAL A 694 -2.95 51.90 9.25
C VAL A 694 -1.49 52.36 9.42
N TYR A 695 -0.59 51.44 9.76
CA TYR A 695 0.85 51.69 9.95
C TYR A 695 1.67 50.89 8.93
N THR A 696 2.01 51.54 7.81
CA THR A 696 2.90 51.04 6.75
C THR A 696 4.37 51.43 6.95
#